data_AF-A0AAD5BBJ2-F1
#
_entry.id   AF-A0AAD5BBJ2-F1
#
_cell.length_a   1.000
_cell.length_b   1.000
_cell.length_c   1.000
_cell.angle_alpha   90.00
_cell.angle_beta   90.00
_cell.angle_gamma   90.00
#
_symmetry.space_group_name_H-M   'P 1'
#
loop_
_entity.id
_entity.type
_entity.pdbx_description
1 polymer ?
#
loop_
_entity_poly.entity_id
_entity_poly.type
_entity_poly.pdbx_seq_one_letter_code
_entity_poly.pdbx_strand_id
1 'polypeptide(L)'
;MFIQDALNSARYAQDAVSEKVRLYSATSSISPVGVKPLRRSYSISDPIPDTENTGTSVLECVPLETDKNGNFFDPSTGRIVVLKGINVDAQMKLPVEPYMPSYKGDPTNPNDIFFEGDTVSFVGRPFPLEEARSHFERIKSWGYNTIRYLLTWEAVEHEGPGKYDEKFADYTLEMLKIIGEVGGLYVFLEFHQDVWSRYSGGSGAPMWTFYAAGLDPKKFTLADSAILHNEPRFCDGSDVYHKMLWTSNYKRLAPLVMFTMFFAGKHYFPNLIMNGENIQDFLQNHFLGSVEFIWKRVCEGVPHLLDNGTILGFESMNEPNCGLIGYPNIGQLPDFQQLRVGTTPTAFQSMRLGMGFACEVDEYRITVTGPRKYGTKIVDPKGAKAWLTAQDAAAIDARYGFKRGKEWELGTCIFAAQGIWSWPQVVGEMEAMSQEQRLDVSSKCKILEPHYFSKSMPQHNYESHISTVDTHTFVNAHFSDHIVKFKKLIRQYRPDAFVMLSTPVLEEPPHLKDDKRGIIDDKVIYCPHYYDGLSLMHKSWNFKFNVDTLGIMRGAYLNPVLGIVFGGRAIRNCFQKQFCEMRRECNEHLGKIPILMSETGMPFDMDEKRSYRNGKYISQTAAMDALCSALESANMSHTFWCYDSCNNHKYGDNWNNEDFSFWSPDDRNLTFDDECETPEIRNETESAGRARTAKAIRKANRKLKRAAKMGRSGSVDSTTSTTSTTSTSSSDGYTDMESSSTSSSSSVISSTSSNVYRRQYGKCYPSPDGVRAPGAVIRPYLMASLGRIVATEFDIKSVKLSLQIIVDKSDPRVENTPTIIFVPKWHFPFLDYGDVFLTSGYIKYNEELQYIEWYHCNDPSLKEGGATSSEKETSKMSTETIIIKNNSGSLEDAKTIEDKKLGCAIT
;
A
#
# COMPACT_ATOMS: atom_id res chain seq x y z
N MET A 1 24.52 37.14 4.60
CA MET A 1 23.12 36.68 4.60
C MET A 1 22.50 36.96 3.24
N PHE A 2 21.67 37.98 3.02
CA PHE A 2 20.84 38.14 1.80
C PHE A 2 21.44 37.70 0.45
N ILE A 3 22.69 38.04 0.12
CA ILE A 3 23.32 37.60 -1.14
C ILE A 3 23.60 36.09 -1.16
N GLN A 4 24.04 35.51 -0.05
CA GLN A 4 24.25 34.07 0.11
C GLN A 4 22.92 33.31 0.03
N ASP A 5 21.86 33.84 0.66
CA ASP A 5 20.53 33.24 0.66
C ASP A 5 19.89 33.32 -0.74
N ALA A 6 20.07 34.44 -1.44
CA ALA A 6 19.66 34.59 -2.84
C ALA A 6 20.46 33.67 -3.79
N LEU A 7 21.77 33.51 -3.61
CA LEU A 7 22.59 32.56 -4.38
C LEU A 7 22.19 31.11 -4.13
N ASN A 8 21.93 30.75 -2.87
CA ASN A 8 21.40 29.43 -2.52
C ASN A 8 20.02 29.21 -3.17
N SER A 9 19.10 30.16 -3.04
CA SER A 9 17.75 30.06 -3.61
C SER A 9 17.75 30.04 -5.14
N ALA A 10 18.66 30.77 -5.79
CA ALA A 10 18.86 30.72 -7.24
C ALA A 10 19.43 29.37 -7.67
N ARG A 11 20.36 28.79 -6.89
CA ARG A 11 20.89 27.44 -7.15
C ARG A 11 19.80 26.38 -6.98
N TYR A 12 18.98 26.44 -5.93
CA TYR A 12 17.80 25.57 -5.76
C TYR A 12 16.81 25.71 -6.93
N ALA A 13 16.53 26.92 -7.41
CA ALA A 13 15.66 27.14 -8.57
C ALA A 13 16.28 26.57 -9.86
N GLN A 14 17.59 26.71 -10.04
CA GLN A 14 18.33 26.18 -11.20
C GLN A 14 18.45 24.65 -11.15
N ASP A 15 18.64 24.07 -9.96
CA ASP A 15 18.62 22.63 -9.69
C ASP A 15 17.22 22.06 -9.98
N ALA A 16 16.14 22.69 -9.50
CA ALA A 16 14.76 22.29 -9.76
C ALA A 16 14.35 22.41 -11.24
N VAL A 17 14.87 23.42 -11.97
CA VAL A 17 14.69 23.52 -13.43
C VAL A 17 15.50 22.45 -14.15
N SER A 18 16.74 22.16 -13.72
CA SER A 18 17.56 21.08 -14.27
C SER A 18 16.91 19.71 -14.04
N GLU A 19 16.33 19.49 -12.87
CA GLU A 19 15.57 18.30 -12.50
C GLU A 19 14.31 18.15 -13.37
N LYS A 20 13.52 19.21 -13.55
CA LYS A 20 12.39 19.22 -14.50
C LYS A 20 12.82 18.93 -15.94
N VAL A 21 13.99 19.38 -16.39
CA VAL A 21 14.53 19.04 -17.72
C VAL A 21 15.04 17.59 -17.79
N ARG A 22 15.67 17.08 -16.72
CA ARG A 22 16.13 15.67 -16.61
C ARG A 22 14.95 14.70 -16.67
N LEU A 23 13.81 15.02 -16.04
CA LEU A 23 12.56 14.23 -16.08
C LEU A 23 12.02 13.97 -17.50
N TYR A 24 12.47 14.69 -18.53
CA TYR A 24 12.08 14.46 -19.93
C TYR A 24 13.25 14.03 -20.83
N SER A 25 14.43 13.76 -20.27
CA SER A 25 15.60 13.29 -21.03
C SER A 25 15.43 11.86 -21.58
N ALA A 26 16.00 11.60 -22.75
CA ALA A 26 15.87 10.33 -23.47
C ALA A 26 17.00 9.31 -23.21
N THR A 27 18.04 9.71 -22.47
CA THR A 27 19.23 8.91 -22.11
C THR A 27 19.27 8.69 -20.61
N SER A 28 19.98 7.64 -20.15
CA SER A 28 20.26 7.43 -18.72
C SER A 28 20.84 8.71 -18.13
N SER A 29 20.34 9.11 -16.96
CA SER A 29 20.79 10.30 -16.24
C SER A 29 22.20 10.15 -15.66
N ILE A 30 22.71 8.91 -15.61
CA ILE A 30 23.99 8.56 -15.01
C ILE A 30 25.07 8.54 -16.10
N SER A 31 26.03 9.46 -15.98
CA SER A 31 27.16 9.54 -16.88
C SER A 31 28.10 8.33 -16.72
N PRO A 32 28.42 7.59 -17.80
CA PRO A 32 29.42 6.52 -17.77
C PRO A 32 30.86 7.03 -17.87
N VAL A 33 31.07 8.36 -17.91
CA VAL A 33 32.41 8.96 -18.03
C VAL A 33 33.23 8.64 -16.78
N GLY A 34 34.45 8.13 -16.98
CA GLY A 34 35.37 7.77 -15.90
C GLY A 34 35.15 6.39 -15.28
N VAL A 35 33.99 5.76 -15.47
CA VAL A 35 33.68 4.43 -14.90
C VAL A 35 34.53 3.34 -15.59
N LYS A 36 35.28 2.57 -14.80
CA LYS A 36 36.16 1.47 -15.26
C LYS A 36 35.73 0.14 -14.63
N PRO A 37 35.76 -0.99 -15.37
CA PRO A 37 35.50 -2.31 -14.79
C PRO A 37 36.62 -2.71 -13.82
N LEU A 38 36.27 -3.34 -12.69
CA LEU A 38 37.24 -3.75 -11.67
C LEU A 38 38.18 -4.87 -12.14
N ARG A 39 37.77 -5.71 -13.10
CA ARG A 39 38.63 -6.69 -13.81
C ARG A 39 39.88 -6.12 -14.52
N ARG A 40 40.10 -4.79 -14.49
CA ARG A 40 41.34 -4.14 -14.94
C ARG A 40 42.39 -4.00 -13.82
N SER A 41 41.95 -4.09 -12.56
CA SER A 41 42.80 -3.97 -11.36
C SER A 41 42.94 -5.31 -10.62
N TYR A 42 41.92 -6.18 -10.70
CA TYR A 42 41.88 -7.51 -10.07
C TYR A 42 41.63 -8.59 -11.12
N SER A 43 42.03 -9.84 -10.85
CA SER A 43 41.66 -10.96 -11.72
C SER A 43 40.19 -11.35 -11.51
N ILE A 44 39.56 -11.91 -12.55
CA ILE A 44 38.21 -12.49 -12.45
C ILE A 44 38.26 -13.84 -11.69
N SER A 45 39.44 -14.45 -11.56
CA SER A 45 39.64 -15.65 -10.73
C SER A 45 39.63 -15.37 -9.23
N ASP A 46 39.83 -14.11 -8.84
CA ASP A 46 40.07 -13.75 -7.44
C ASP A 46 38.73 -13.36 -6.82
N PRO A 47 38.37 -13.90 -5.64
CA PRO A 47 37.13 -13.52 -4.98
C PRO A 47 37.18 -12.05 -4.57
N ILE A 48 36.02 -11.38 -4.60
CA ILE A 48 35.88 -10.07 -3.94
C ILE A 48 36.05 -10.31 -2.43
N PRO A 49 36.88 -9.54 -1.70
CA PRO A 49 37.09 -9.71 -0.28
C PRO A 49 35.79 -9.66 0.53
N ASP A 50 35.69 -10.54 1.51
CA ASP A 50 34.56 -10.59 2.45
C ASP A 50 34.45 -9.31 3.29
N THR A 51 33.23 -9.00 3.73
CA THR A 51 32.99 -7.96 4.74
C THR A 51 33.36 -8.44 6.14
N GLU A 52 33.63 -7.52 7.06
CA GLU A 52 33.92 -7.84 8.47
C GLU A 52 32.65 -8.13 9.30
N ASN A 53 31.47 -7.99 8.69
CA ASN A 53 30.18 -8.22 9.34
C ASN A 53 29.91 -9.72 9.53
N THR A 54 29.87 -10.14 10.79
CA THR A 54 29.54 -11.51 11.23
C THR A 54 28.14 -11.62 11.86
N GLY A 55 27.34 -10.55 11.78
CA GLY A 55 25.96 -10.51 12.26
C GLY A 55 24.96 -11.11 11.27
N THR A 56 23.68 -11.11 11.64
CA THR A 56 22.57 -11.63 10.82
C THR A 56 21.88 -10.56 9.97
N SER A 57 22.35 -9.31 10.01
CA SER A 57 21.73 -8.16 9.35
C SER A 57 22.74 -7.40 8.48
N VAL A 58 22.29 -6.91 7.32
CA VAL A 58 23.10 -6.01 6.47
C VAL A 58 23.42 -4.69 7.19
N LEU A 59 22.44 -4.18 7.93
CA LEU A 59 22.54 -3.07 8.86
C LEU A 59 21.76 -3.47 10.11
N GLU A 60 22.35 -3.27 11.28
CA GLU A 60 21.59 -3.34 12.53
C GLU A 60 20.70 -2.10 12.68
N CYS A 61 19.62 -2.25 13.47
CA CYS A 61 18.81 -1.11 13.86
C CYS A 61 19.60 -0.19 14.78
N VAL A 62 19.45 1.11 14.60
CA VAL A 62 19.97 2.16 15.48
C VAL A 62 18.90 3.23 15.69
N PRO A 63 18.93 4.02 16.78
CA PRO A 63 18.04 5.16 16.96
C PRO A 63 18.25 6.22 15.87
N LEU A 64 17.37 6.22 14.85
CA LEU A 64 17.47 7.14 13.72
C LEU A 64 17.09 8.58 14.13
N GLU A 65 17.72 9.55 13.48
CA GLU A 65 17.39 10.97 13.55
C GLU A 65 17.07 11.51 12.15
N THR A 66 16.85 12.83 12.04
CA THR A 66 16.76 13.54 10.76
C THR A 66 18.01 14.37 10.51
N ASP A 67 18.47 14.40 9.25
CA ASP A 67 19.54 15.29 8.80
C ASP A 67 19.09 16.75 8.59
N LYS A 68 17.82 17.07 8.91
CA LYS A 68 17.14 18.35 8.66
C LYS A 68 17.12 18.77 7.18
N ASN A 69 17.39 17.82 6.29
CA ASN A 69 17.36 17.95 4.84
C ASN A 69 16.43 16.92 4.17
N GLY A 70 15.56 16.30 4.95
CA GLY A 70 14.49 15.42 4.49
C GLY A 70 14.84 13.93 4.45
N ASN A 71 15.91 13.51 5.14
CA ASN A 71 16.37 12.12 5.16
C ASN A 71 16.47 11.56 6.58
N PHE A 72 16.37 10.23 6.70
CA PHE A 72 16.73 9.50 7.90
C PHE A 72 18.26 9.42 8.04
N PHE A 73 18.74 9.50 9.27
CA PHE A 73 20.16 9.63 9.59
C PHE A 73 20.54 8.69 10.74
N ASP A 74 21.62 7.93 10.55
CA ASP A 74 22.30 7.14 11.58
C ASP A 74 23.33 8.05 12.28
N PRO A 75 23.09 8.48 13.53
CA PRO A 75 24.00 9.40 14.23
C PRO A 75 25.34 8.75 14.62
N SER A 76 25.42 7.42 14.68
CA SER A 76 26.64 6.72 15.08
C SER A 76 27.69 6.72 13.96
N THR A 77 27.26 6.56 12.70
CA THR A 77 28.16 6.56 11.54
C THR A 77 28.08 7.85 10.73
N GLY A 78 27.01 8.63 10.87
CA GLY A 78 26.68 9.80 10.05
C GLY A 78 26.03 9.47 8.70
N ARG A 79 25.57 8.23 8.46
CA ARG A 79 25.04 7.82 7.16
C ARG A 79 23.58 8.27 7.01
N ILE A 80 23.21 8.70 5.81
CA ILE A 80 21.81 8.74 5.37
C ILE A 80 21.34 7.29 5.20
N VAL A 81 20.16 6.96 5.73
CA VAL A 81 19.54 5.63 5.66
C VAL A 81 18.29 5.69 4.77
N VAL A 82 18.11 4.68 3.91
CA VAL A 82 16.91 4.50 3.10
C VAL A 82 16.06 3.39 3.72
N LEU A 83 14.83 3.72 4.11
CA LEU A 83 13.87 2.75 4.63
C LEU A 83 13.06 2.17 3.47
N LYS A 84 13.19 0.86 3.25
CA LYS A 84 12.48 0.10 2.22
C LYS A 84 11.86 -1.14 2.86
N GLY A 85 10.55 -1.24 2.79
CA GLY A 85 9.80 -2.17 3.62
C GLY A 85 8.49 -2.67 3.04
N ILE A 86 7.69 -3.27 3.91
CA ILE A 86 6.38 -3.82 3.58
C ILE A 86 5.41 -3.69 4.76
N ASN A 87 4.11 -3.67 4.45
CA ASN A 87 3.01 -3.71 5.40
C ASN A 87 2.81 -5.15 5.91
N VAL A 88 2.73 -5.35 7.22
CA VAL A 88 2.56 -6.66 7.87
C VAL A 88 1.44 -6.56 8.92
N ASP A 89 0.30 -7.23 8.76
CA ASP A 89 -0.16 -7.92 7.55
C ASP A 89 -1.65 -7.65 7.29
N ALA A 90 -2.11 -7.89 6.06
CA ALA A 90 -3.49 -7.62 5.68
C ALA A 90 -4.54 -8.44 6.46
N GLN A 91 -4.14 -9.53 7.13
CA GLN A 91 -5.05 -10.32 7.96
C GLN A 91 -5.47 -9.59 9.24
N MET A 92 -4.77 -8.53 9.66
CA MET A 92 -5.19 -7.67 10.77
C MET A 92 -6.54 -6.96 10.50
N LYS A 93 -7.03 -6.95 9.25
CA LYS A 93 -8.38 -6.45 8.90
C LYS A 93 -9.53 -7.33 9.44
N LEU A 94 -9.26 -8.55 9.91
CA LEU A 94 -10.28 -9.53 10.34
C LEU A 94 -9.87 -10.37 11.58
N PRO A 95 -10.81 -10.73 12.46
CA PRO A 95 -10.52 -11.55 13.64
C PRO A 95 -10.04 -12.96 13.28
N VAL A 96 -9.38 -13.61 14.24
CA VAL A 96 -9.02 -15.04 14.19
C VAL A 96 -10.20 -15.88 14.64
N GLU A 97 -10.85 -15.50 15.74
CA GLU A 97 -12.01 -16.18 16.29
C GLU A 97 -13.19 -15.21 16.46
N PRO A 98 -14.38 -15.52 15.92
CA PRO A 98 -14.60 -16.48 14.84
C PRO A 98 -13.88 -16.01 13.56
N TYR A 99 -13.34 -16.95 12.76
CA TYR A 99 -12.67 -16.60 11.50
C TYR A 99 -13.67 -16.04 10.49
N MET A 100 -13.69 -14.70 10.38
CA MET A 100 -14.75 -13.93 9.72
C MET A 100 -14.23 -13.10 8.54
N PRO A 101 -13.80 -13.74 7.43
CA PRO A 101 -13.46 -13.02 6.20
C PRO A 101 -14.70 -12.38 5.57
N SER A 102 -14.47 -11.32 4.79
CA SER A 102 -15.49 -10.41 4.26
C SER A 102 -16.65 -11.07 3.50
N TYR A 103 -16.46 -12.29 2.97
CA TYR A 103 -17.45 -13.07 2.22
C TYR A 103 -18.21 -14.12 3.05
N LYS A 104 -18.06 -14.12 4.39
CA LYS A 104 -18.78 -15.02 5.31
C LYS A 104 -19.77 -14.28 6.21
N GLY A 105 -20.72 -15.03 6.77
CA GLY A 105 -21.84 -14.52 7.56
C GLY A 105 -23.02 -14.10 6.67
N ASP A 106 -24.12 -13.66 7.30
CA ASP A 106 -25.30 -13.11 6.61
C ASP A 106 -25.68 -11.76 7.25
N PRO A 107 -25.38 -10.62 6.60
CA PRO A 107 -25.68 -9.30 7.13
C PRO A 107 -27.17 -8.94 7.11
N THR A 108 -28.03 -9.79 6.53
CA THR A 108 -29.49 -9.64 6.55
C THR A 108 -30.13 -10.30 7.78
N ASN A 109 -29.41 -11.21 8.44
CA ASN A 109 -29.83 -11.85 9.68
C ASN A 109 -29.24 -11.10 10.91
N PRO A 110 -30.06 -10.39 11.72
CA PRO A 110 -29.56 -9.63 12.86
C PRO A 110 -29.00 -10.49 14.01
N ASN A 111 -29.18 -11.82 13.95
CA ASN A 111 -28.66 -12.78 14.91
C ASN A 111 -27.52 -13.64 14.32
N ASP A 112 -26.96 -13.25 13.16
CA ASP A 112 -25.81 -13.93 12.58
C ASP A 112 -24.52 -13.64 13.38
N ILE A 113 -23.63 -14.62 13.39
CA ILE A 113 -22.32 -14.56 14.05
C ILE A 113 -21.45 -13.39 13.55
N PHE A 114 -21.69 -12.87 12.34
CA PHE A 114 -21.06 -11.63 11.86
C PHE A 114 -21.25 -10.46 12.85
N PHE A 115 -22.41 -10.37 13.52
CA PHE A 115 -22.76 -9.33 14.49
C PHE A 115 -22.38 -9.65 15.94
N GLU A 116 -21.60 -10.70 16.21
CA GLU A 116 -21.03 -11.00 17.53
C GLU A 116 -19.69 -10.24 17.74
N GLY A 117 -19.73 -8.91 17.54
CA GLY A 117 -18.53 -8.06 17.55
C GLY A 117 -17.82 -7.95 18.91
N ASP A 118 -18.55 -8.04 20.01
CA ASP A 118 -18.01 -7.86 21.37
C ASP A 118 -17.20 -9.05 21.90
N THR A 119 -17.16 -10.16 21.16
CA THR A 119 -16.55 -11.44 21.60
C THR A 119 -15.52 -11.97 20.59
N VAL A 120 -15.05 -11.12 19.68
CA VAL A 120 -14.02 -11.49 18.70
C VAL A 120 -12.62 -11.49 19.32
N SER A 121 -11.75 -12.34 18.81
CA SER A 121 -10.33 -12.37 19.18
C SER A 121 -9.44 -12.09 17.97
N PHE A 122 -8.48 -11.19 18.16
CA PHE A 122 -7.37 -10.94 17.23
C PHE A 122 -6.04 -11.56 17.71
N VAL A 123 -6.04 -12.26 18.86
CA VAL A 123 -4.90 -13.07 19.31
C VAL A 123 -4.60 -14.12 18.24
N GLY A 124 -3.38 -14.12 17.71
CA GLY A 124 -3.01 -14.87 16.50
C GLY A 124 -2.77 -14.00 15.26
N ARG A 125 -3.09 -12.69 15.28
CA ARG A 125 -2.73 -11.74 14.22
C ARG A 125 -1.38 -11.05 14.47
N PRO A 126 -0.56 -10.77 13.44
CA PRO A 126 -0.81 -11.02 12.01
C PRO A 126 -0.89 -12.52 11.64
N PHE A 127 -0.01 -13.33 12.21
CA PHE A 127 0.09 -14.79 12.01
C PHE A 127 0.56 -15.48 13.31
N PRO A 128 0.48 -16.82 13.43
CA PRO A 128 0.93 -17.58 14.60
C PRO A 128 2.41 -17.33 14.97
N LEU A 129 2.73 -17.34 16.28
CA LEU A 129 4.07 -17.03 16.80
C LEU A 129 5.14 -18.02 16.32
N GLU A 130 4.76 -19.28 16.15
CA GLU A 130 5.62 -20.36 15.67
C GLU A 130 6.02 -20.20 14.19
N GLU A 131 5.21 -19.49 13.39
CA GLU A 131 5.52 -19.17 11.99
C GLU A 131 6.24 -17.81 11.84
N ALA A 132 6.11 -16.93 12.83
CA ALA A 132 6.50 -15.54 12.77
C ALA A 132 7.95 -15.29 12.33
N ARG A 133 8.89 -16.03 12.93
CA ARG A 133 10.32 -15.96 12.57
C ARG A 133 10.56 -16.19 11.07
N SER A 134 9.90 -17.21 10.50
CA SER A 134 9.99 -17.56 9.06
C SER A 134 9.40 -16.46 8.17
N HIS A 135 8.35 -15.76 8.62
CA HIS A 135 7.80 -14.60 7.89
C HIS A 135 8.76 -13.42 7.87
N PHE A 136 9.33 -13.03 9.02
CA PHE A 136 10.24 -11.89 9.10
C PHE A 136 11.58 -12.17 8.41
N GLU A 137 12.15 -13.38 8.55
CA GLU A 137 13.37 -13.79 7.83
C GLU A 137 13.15 -13.80 6.31
N ARG A 138 11.95 -14.20 5.84
CA ARG A 138 11.59 -14.12 4.41
C ARG A 138 11.56 -12.66 3.92
N ILE A 139 10.87 -11.77 4.63
CA ILE A 139 10.83 -10.33 4.29
C ILE A 139 12.24 -9.72 4.27
N LYS A 140 13.05 -10.01 5.30
CA LYS A 140 14.46 -9.57 5.39
C LYS A 140 15.29 -10.08 4.20
N SER A 141 15.06 -11.32 3.75
CA SER A 141 15.76 -11.92 2.60
C SER A 141 15.47 -11.23 1.25
N TRP A 142 14.37 -10.46 1.15
CA TRP A 142 14.07 -9.63 -0.02
C TRP A 142 14.85 -8.30 -0.03
N GLY A 143 15.68 -8.07 0.99
CA GLY A 143 16.44 -6.84 1.22
C GLY A 143 15.65 -5.76 1.94
N TYR A 144 14.48 -6.08 2.51
CA TYR A 144 13.65 -5.09 3.18
C TYR A 144 14.14 -4.91 4.62
N ASN A 145 14.20 -3.65 5.06
CA ASN A 145 14.72 -3.25 6.36
C ASN A 145 13.65 -2.56 7.23
N THR A 146 12.40 -2.50 6.79
CA THR A 146 11.32 -1.78 7.47
C THR A 146 9.99 -2.54 7.42
N ILE A 147 9.23 -2.51 8.50
CA ILE A 147 7.90 -3.10 8.68
C ILE A 147 6.94 -2.00 9.11
N ARG A 148 5.86 -1.81 8.36
CA ARG A 148 4.66 -1.11 8.82
C ARG A 148 3.77 -2.16 9.50
N TYR A 149 3.70 -2.12 10.82
CA TYR A 149 3.02 -3.14 11.63
C TYR A 149 1.58 -2.72 11.89
N LEU A 150 0.65 -3.47 11.31
CA LEU A 150 -0.77 -3.18 11.36
C LEU A 150 -1.36 -3.53 12.72
N LEU A 151 -2.24 -2.67 13.21
CA LEU A 151 -3.18 -2.91 14.30
C LEU A 151 -4.57 -2.45 13.83
N THR A 152 -5.65 -2.87 14.48
CA THR A 152 -6.97 -2.24 14.30
C THR A 152 -7.54 -1.81 15.63
N TRP A 153 -8.38 -0.78 15.64
CA TRP A 153 -9.06 -0.35 16.86
C TRP A 153 -9.98 -1.45 17.41
N GLU A 154 -10.61 -2.24 16.54
CA GLU A 154 -11.39 -3.42 16.91
C GLU A 154 -10.54 -4.49 17.63
N ALA A 155 -9.32 -4.77 17.16
CA ALA A 155 -8.42 -5.71 17.84
C ALA A 155 -8.12 -5.31 19.30
N VAL A 156 -8.18 -4.01 19.62
CA VAL A 156 -7.83 -3.48 20.94
C VAL A 156 -9.05 -3.25 21.84
N GLU A 157 -10.19 -2.77 21.32
CA GLU A 157 -11.33 -2.29 22.11
C GLU A 157 -12.69 -2.83 21.60
N HIS A 158 -12.75 -4.10 21.22
CA HIS A 158 -13.97 -4.74 20.69
C HIS A 158 -15.11 -4.86 21.73
N GLU A 159 -14.82 -5.22 22.99
CA GLU A 159 -15.84 -5.55 24.01
C GLU A 159 -16.63 -4.31 24.50
N GLY A 160 -16.15 -3.10 24.19
CA GLY A 160 -16.81 -1.85 24.54
C GLY A 160 -15.86 -0.71 24.92
N PRO A 161 -16.39 0.51 25.08
CA PRO A 161 -15.61 1.68 25.45
C PRO A 161 -14.88 1.48 26.79
N GLY A 162 -13.56 1.65 26.76
CA GLY A 162 -12.65 1.53 27.91
C GLY A 162 -12.27 0.10 28.27
N LYS A 163 -12.60 -0.89 27.45
CA LYS A 163 -12.30 -2.31 27.68
C LYS A 163 -11.26 -2.79 26.68
N TYR A 164 -10.00 -2.86 27.12
CA TYR A 164 -8.88 -3.22 26.27
C TYR A 164 -8.52 -4.71 26.33
N ASP A 165 -8.20 -5.32 25.19
CA ASP A 165 -7.74 -6.71 25.12
C ASP A 165 -6.26 -6.84 25.50
N GLU A 166 -6.02 -7.15 26.78
CA GLU A 166 -4.70 -7.47 27.33
C GLU A 166 -4.03 -8.66 26.64
N LYS A 167 -4.79 -9.67 26.18
CA LYS A 167 -4.21 -10.85 25.52
C LYS A 167 -3.70 -10.49 24.12
N PHE A 168 -4.41 -9.64 23.39
CA PHE A 168 -3.96 -9.13 22.10
C PHE A 168 -2.73 -8.20 22.25
N ALA A 169 -2.68 -7.39 23.31
CA ALA A 169 -1.49 -6.61 23.64
C ALA A 169 -0.29 -7.52 23.95
N ASP A 170 -0.45 -8.53 24.80
CA ASP A 170 0.60 -9.52 25.12
C ASP A 170 1.08 -10.25 23.86
N TYR A 171 0.16 -10.67 22.99
CA TYR A 171 0.48 -11.29 21.71
C TYR A 171 1.32 -10.38 20.81
N THR A 172 0.95 -9.09 20.74
CA THR A 172 1.70 -8.07 20.00
C THR A 172 3.10 -7.88 20.56
N LEU A 173 3.28 -7.95 21.89
CA LEU A 173 4.61 -7.88 22.51
C LEU A 173 5.49 -9.07 22.15
N GLU A 174 4.96 -10.30 22.15
CA GLU A 174 5.73 -11.47 21.69
C GLU A 174 6.09 -11.36 20.20
N MET A 175 5.16 -10.89 19.36
CA MET A 175 5.44 -10.65 17.93
C MET A 175 6.57 -9.63 17.72
N LEU A 176 6.57 -8.52 18.45
CA LEU A 176 7.62 -7.50 18.39
C LEU A 176 8.98 -8.02 18.89
N LYS A 177 9.01 -8.87 19.93
CA LYS A 177 10.24 -9.54 20.37
C LYS A 177 10.82 -10.42 19.27
N ILE A 178 10.00 -11.21 18.58
CA ILE A 178 10.46 -12.05 17.46
C ILE A 178 11.06 -11.19 16.33
N ILE A 179 10.47 -10.03 16.01
CA ILE A 179 11.08 -9.09 15.04
C ILE A 179 12.44 -8.60 15.55
N GLY A 180 12.54 -8.23 16.83
CA GLY A 180 13.79 -7.82 17.48
C GLY A 180 14.88 -8.90 17.44
N GLU A 181 14.53 -10.16 17.68
CA GLU A 181 15.44 -11.29 17.59
C GLU A 181 15.86 -11.65 16.15
N VAL A 182 15.04 -11.33 15.15
CA VAL A 182 15.40 -11.47 13.73
C VAL A 182 16.37 -10.35 13.31
N GLY A 183 16.25 -9.16 13.91
CA GLY A 183 17.18 -8.04 13.76
C GLY A 183 17.14 -7.37 12.38
N GLY A 184 17.71 -6.16 12.28
CA GLY A 184 17.82 -5.39 11.03
C GLY A 184 16.48 -4.98 10.37
N LEU A 185 15.37 -5.00 11.12
CA LEU A 185 14.05 -4.59 10.70
C LEU A 185 13.56 -3.44 11.59
N TYR A 186 13.50 -2.23 11.05
CA TYR A 186 12.81 -1.09 11.65
C TYR A 186 11.30 -1.34 11.66
N VAL A 187 10.62 -0.94 12.72
CA VAL A 187 9.18 -1.16 12.91
C VAL A 187 8.52 0.18 13.25
N PHE A 188 7.38 0.46 12.66
CA PHE A 188 6.45 1.45 13.19
C PHE A 188 5.04 0.88 13.25
N LEU A 189 4.32 1.23 14.31
CA LEU A 189 2.95 0.78 14.57
C LEU A 189 1.97 1.73 13.89
N GLU A 190 0.82 1.22 13.46
CA GLU A 190 -0.24 2.05 12.87
C GLU A 190 -1.62 1.47 13.17
N PHE A 191 -2.63 2.33 13.34
CA PHE A 191 -4.02 1.92 13.51
C PHE A 191 -4.74 1.95 12.15
N HIS A 192 -4.86 0.75 11.58
CA HIS A 192 -5.41 0.51 10.26
C HIS A 192 -6.93 0.65 10.27
N GLN A 193 -7.43 1.28 9.21
CA GLN A 193 -8.85 1.31 8.90
C GLN A 193 -9.05 1.47 7.40
N ASP A 194 -10.09 0.81 6.90
CA ASP A 194 -10.72 1.11 5.63
C ASP A 194 -12.17 1.47 5.92
N VAL A 195 -12.72 2.52 5.31
CA VAL A 195 -14.16 2.80 5.37
C VAL A 195 -14.78 2.68 6.78
N TRP A 196 -14.05 3.12 7.80
CA TRP A 196 -14.37 3.03 9.23
C TRP A 196 -14.32 1.63 9.87
N SER A 197 -14.99 0.60 9.33
CA SER A 197 -15.18 -0.68 10.04
C SER A 197 -15.62 -1.83 9.10
N ARG A 198 -15.44 -3.08 9.54
CA ARG A 198 -15.98 -4.27 8.83
C ARG A 198 -17.50 -4.25 8.69
N TYR A 199 -18.20 -3.65 9.65
CA TYR A 199 -19.66 -3.48 9.60
C TYR A 199 -20.11 -2.43 8.58
N SER A 200 -19.21 -1.58 8.07
CA SER A 200 -19.45 -0.66 6.95
C SER A 200 -18.72 -1.08 5.67
N GLY A 201 -18.26 -2.33 5.59
CA GLY A 201 -17.64 -2.94 4.40
C GLY A 201 -16.17 -2.59 4.21
N GLY A 202 -15.51 -2.07 5.23
CA GLY A 202 -14.07 -1.84 5.28
C GLY A 202 -13.43 -2.57 6.47
N SER A 203 -12.62 -1.94 7.30
CA SER A 203 -11.94 -2.52 8.47
C SER A 203 -11.62 -1.42 9.49
N GLY A 204 -11.22 -1.77 10.72
CA GLY A 204 -10.68 -0.79 11.69
C GLY A 204 -11.46 -0.66 12.99
N ALA A 205 -12.52 0.14 13.04
CA ALA A 205 -13.24 0.51 14.26
C ALA A 205 -14.21 -0.59 14.76
N PRO A 206 -14.37 -0.76 16.09
CA PRO A 206 -15.27 -1.74 16.69
C PRO A 206 -16.76 -1.39 16.51
N MET A 207 -17.61 -2.42 16.58
CA MET A 207 -19.06 -2.32 16.34
C MET A 207 -19.76 -1.27 17.21
N TRP A 208 -19.35 -1.15 18.48
CA TRP A 208 -19.98 -0.25 19.45
C TRP A 208 -19.91 1.23 19.04
N THR A 209 -18.99 1.61 18.15
CA THR A 209 -18.87 2.99 17.65
C THR A 209 -20.12 3.42 16.87
N PHE A 210 -20.74 2.52 16.09
CA PHE A 210 -22.01 2.79 15.41
C PHE A 210 -23.15 2.96 16.41
N TYR A 211 -23.21 2.08 17.42
CA TYR A 211 -24.19 2.19 18.50
C TYR A 211 -24.04 3.49 19.28
N ALA A 212 -22.81 3.95 19.57
CA ALA A 212 -22.56 5.25 20.17
C ALA A 212 -23.12 6.39 19.30
N ALA A 213 -22.91 6.35 17.97
CA ALA A 213 -23.48 7.29 17.01
C ALA A 213 -25.02 7.20 16.82
N GLY A 214 -25.69 6.23 17.45
CA GLY A 214 -27.13 6.00 17.32
C GLY A 214 -27.55 5.20 16.08
N LEU A 215 -26.59 4.56 15.41
CA LEU A 215 -26.79 3.70 14.25
C LEU A 215 -26.91 2.22 14.66
N ASP A 216 -27.70 1.44 13.90
CA ASP A 216 -27.78 -0.02 14.03
C ASP A 216 -27.11 -0.72 12.83
N PRO A 217 -25.88 -1.28 12.99
CA PRO A 217 -25.19 -1.99 11.91
C PRO A 217 -25.98 -3.19 11.40
N LYS A 218 -26.88 -3.78 12.21
CA LYS A 218 -27.76 -4.90 11.82
C LYS A 218 -28.82 -4.52 10.78
N LYS A 219 -28.91 -3.24 10.42
CA LYS A 219 -29.83 -2.70 9.41
C LYS A 219 -29.12 -2.10 8.21
N PHE A 220 -27.78 -2.09 8.16
CA PHE A 220 -27.06 -1.34 7.12
C PHE A 220 -27.28 -1.88 5.71
N THR A 221 -27.31 -3.20 5.50
CA THR A 221 -27.65 -3.79 4.19
C THR A 221 -29.10 -3.48 3.78
N LEU A 222 -30.06 -3.52 4.72
CA LEU A 222 -31.46 -3.21 4.44
C LEU A 222 -31.66 -1.74 4.07
N ALA A 223 -30.98 -0.84 4.79
CA ALA A 223 -31.04 0.60 4.60
C ALA A 223 -29.98 1.16 3.63
N ASP A 224 -29.30 0.30 2.87
CA ASP A 224 -28.21 0.62 1.90
C ASP A 224 -27.16 1.60 2.48
N SER A 225 -26.94 1.52 3.79
CA SER A 225 -26.08 2.41 4.57
C SER A 225 -24.60 1.99 4.52
N ALA A 226 -24.37 0.75 4.12
CA ALA A 226 -23.11 0.19 3.62
C ALA A 226 -23.44 -0.97 2.65
N ILE A 227 -22.55 -1.27 1.72
CA ILE A 227 -22.55 -2.53 0.95
C ILE A 227 -21.52 -3.47 1.59
N LEU A 228 -21.92 -4.71 1.88
CA LEU A 228 -21.05 -5.73 2.46
C LEU A 228 -20.80 -6.88 1.46
N HIS A 229 -19.60 -7.48 1.49
CA HIS A 229 -19.21 -8.54 0.56
C HIS A 229 -19.94 -9.87 0.82
N ASN A 230 -20.40 -10.09 2.05
CA ASN A 230 -21.22 -11.22 2.48
C ASN A 230 -22.73 -11.03 2.27
N GLU A 231 -23.18 -9.97 1.57
CA GLU A 231 -24.60 -9.85 1.23
C GLU A 231 -25.07 -11.02 0.34
N PRO A 232 -26.24 -11.64 0.62
CA PRO A 232 -26.71 -12.82 -0.09
C PRO A 232 -26.67 -12.72 -1.61
N ARG A 233 -26.93 -11.53 -2.17
CA ARG A 233 -26.87 -11.25 -3.62
C ARG A 233 -25.53 -11.53 -4.28
N PHE A 234 -24.42 -11.45 -3.55
CA PHE A 234 -23.08 -11.74 -4.06
C PHE A 234 -22.70 -13.23 -3.87
N CYS A 235 -23.44 -13.95 -3.03
CA CYS A 235 -23.23 -15.36 -2.73
C CYS A 235 -24.12 -16.29 -3.58
N ASP A 236 -25.36 -15.87 -3.87
CA ASP A 236 -26.35 -16.61 -4.67
C ASP A 236 -26.20 -16.42 -6.19
N GLY A 237 -25.37 -15.47 -6.62
CA GLY A 237 -25.09 -15.15 -8.02
C GLY A 237 -26.12 -14.22 -8.70
N SER A 238 -27.04 -13.60 -7.95
CA SER A 238 -27.97 -12.59 -8.48
C SER A 238 -27.33 -11.24 -8.78
N ASP A 239 -26.20 -10.91 -8.12
CA ASP A 239 -25.35 -9.75 -8.36
C ASP A 239 -23.87 -10.17 -8.29
N VAL A 240 -22.96 -9.31 -8.73
CA VAL A 240 -21.51 -9.58 -8.73
C VAL A 240 -20.79 -8.57 -7.85
N TYR A 241 -19.99 -9.05 -6.89
CA TYR A 241 -19.13 -8.17 -6.10
C TYR A 241 -18.02 -7.58 -6.98
N HIS A 242 -18.28 -6.39 -7.50
CA HIS A 242 -17.40 -5.75 -8.49
C HIS A 242 -16.06 -5.28 -7.87
N LYS A 243 -15.03 -5.22 -8.73
CA LYS A 243 -13.72 -4.62 -8.37
C LYS A 243 -13.91 -3.22 -7.78
N MET A 244 -13.22 -2.94 -6.67
CA MET A 244 -13.27 -1.66 -5.94
C MET A 244 -14.66 -1.27 -5.39
N LEU A 245 -15.66 -2.16 -5.36
CA LEU A 245 -17.01 -1.84 -4.90
C LEU A 245 -17.03 -1.28 -3.46
N TRP A 246 -16.26 -1.88 -2.56
CA TRP A 246 -16.10 -1.47 -1.16
C TRP A 246 -15.79 0.02 -0.99
N THR A 247 -14.97 0.61 -1.86
CA THR A 247 -14.60 2.05 -1.77
C THR A 247 -15.80 2.99 -1.90
N SER A 248 -16.89 2.54 -2.54
CA SER A 248 -18.12 3.33 -2.68
C SER A 248 -18.83 3.55 -1.33
N ASN A 249 -18.51 2.73 -0.30
CA ASN A 249 -19.05 2.88 1.04
C ASN A 249 -18.61 4.20 1.71
N TYR A 250 -17.45 4.79 1.35
CA TYR A 250 -17.01 6.10 1.85
C TYR A 250 -18.01 7.24 1.61
N LYS A 251 -19.00 7.04 0.73
CA LYS A 251 -20.06 8.00 0.39
C LYS A 251 -21.47 7.48 0.70
N ARG A 252 -21.58 6.50 1.60
CA ARG A 252 -22.83 5.99 2.18
C ARG A 252 -23.02 6.45 3.61
N LEU A 253 -24.25 6.29 4.12
CA LEU A 253 -24.67 6.88 5.40
C LEU A 253 -23.72 6.58 6.56
N ALA A 254 -23.36 5.31 6.78
CA ALA A 254 -22.62 4.93 7.99
C ALA A 254 -21.21 5.59 8.03
N PRO A 255 -20.34 5.45 7.00
CA PRO A 255 -19.06 6.16 6.98
C PRO A 255 -19.20 7.70 6.94
N LEU A 256 -20.19 8.23 6.21
CA LEU A 256 -20.44 9.69 6.19
C LEU A 256 -20.79 10.22 7.59
N VAL A 257 -21.58 9.49 8.38
CA VAL A 257 -21.88 9.85 9.78
C VAL A 257 -20.62 9.75 10.64
N MET A 258 -19.93 8.60 10.63
CA MET A 258 -18.83 8.33 11.56
C MET A 258 -17.65 9.28 11.38
N PHE A 259 -17.17 9.50 10.15
CA PHE A 259 -16.07 10.44 9.91
C PHE A 259 -16.44 11.89 10.23
N THR A 260 -17.68 12.31 9.95
CA THR A 260 -18.15 13.66 10.29
C THR A 260 -18.26 13.87 11.80
N MET A 261 -18.73 12.86 12.55
CA MET A 261 -18.74 12.91 14.02
C MET A 261 -17.31 12.93 14.58
N PHE A 262 -16.44 12.03 14.12
CA PHE A 262 -15.08 11.86 14.64
C PHE A 262 -14.20 13.10 14.47
N PHE A 263 -14.33 13.83 13.36
CA PHE A 263 -13.50 15.01 13.08
C PHE A 263 -14.20 16.36 13.31
N ALA A 264 -15.54 16.42 13.27
CA ALA A 264 -16.29 17.69 13.32
C ALA A 264 -17.60 17.64 14.12
N GLY A 265 -17.79 16.63 14.99
CA GLY A 265 -18.99 16.50 15.81
C GLY A 265 -19.32 17.72 16.68
N LYS A 266 -18.33 18.47 17.17
CA LYS A 266 -18.59 19.72 17.92
C LYS A 266 -19.15 20.84 17.04
N HIS A 267 -18.73 20.89 15.78
CA HIS A 267 -19.07 21.97 14.84
C HIS A 267 -20.48 21.78 14.26
N TYR A 268 -20.80 20.55 13.88
CA TYR A 268 -22.07 20.22 13.22
C TYR A 268 -23.12 19.58 14.16
N PHE A 269 -22.70 19.02 15.29
CA PHE A 269 -23.55 18.25 16.22
C PHE A 269 -23.27 18.58 17.70
N PRO A 270 -23.23 19.86 18.12
CA PRO A 270 -22.84 20.25 19.49
C PRO A 270 -23.69 19.56 20.58
N ASN A 271 -24.96 19.29 20.30
CA ASN A 271 -25.94 18.75 21.26
C ASN A 271 -25.90 17.21 21.38
N LEU A 272 -25.13 16.52 20.52
CA LEU A 272 -24.93 15.07 20.61
C LEU A 272 -23.90 14.75 21.69
N ILE A 273 -24.37 14.74 22.93
CA ILE A 273 -23.59 14.48 24.13
C ILE A 273 -23.64 13.00 24.50
N MET A 274 -22.48 12.38 24.69
CA MET A 274 -22.30 11.03 25.21
C MET A 274 -21.50 11.09 26.51
N ASN A 275 -21.99 10.47 27.58
CA ASN A 275 -21.30 10.38 28.88
C ASN A 275 -20.86 11.71 29.52
N GLY A 276 -21.41 12.84 29.06
CA GLY A 276 -21.09 14.19 29.53
C GLY A 276 -20.16 15.00 28.61
N GLU A 277 -19.64 14.39 27.55
CA GLU A 277 -18.82 15.05 26.52
C GLU A 277 -19.48 15.00 25.13
N ASN A 278 -18.98 15.78 24.16
CA ASN A 278 -19.50 15.71 22.79
C ASN A 278 -19.07 14.40 22.12
N ILE A 279 -19.90 13.84 21.24
CA ILE A 279 -19.61 12.60 20.50
C ILE A 279 -18.26 12.61 19.76
N GLN A 280 -17.78 13.78 19.31
CA GLN A 280 -16.45 13.93 18.75
C GLN A 280 -15.34 13.59 19.77
N ASP A 281 -15.41 14.17 20.96
CA ASP A 281 -14.42 13.90 22.01
C ASP A 281 -14.54 12.45 22.48
N PHE A 282 -15.76 11.93 22.68
CA PHE A 282 -15.98 10.53 23.06
C PHE A 282 -15.28 9.56 22.09
N LEU A 283 -15.55 9.66 20.78
CA LEU A 283 -14.94 8.77 19.79
C LEU A 283 -13.42 8.99 19.66
N GLN A 284 -12.94 10.25 19.69
CA GLN A 284 -11.50 10.53 19.64
C GLN A 284 -10.76 10.04 20.89
N ASN A 285 -11.33 10.19 22.08
CA ASN A 285 -10.73 9.82 23.34
C ASN A 285 -10.64 8.29 23.49
N HIS A 286 -11.62 7.54 23.00
CA HIS A 286 -11.56 6.07 22.96
C HIS A 286 -10.56 5.54 21.93
N PHE A 287 -10.56 6.07 20.70
CA PHE A 287 -9.53 5.75 19.71
C PHE A 287 -8.11 6.04 20.23
N LEU A 288 -7.90 7.23 20.79
CA LEU A 288 -6.61 7.61 21.38
C LEU A 288 -6.29 6.76 22.63
N GLY A 289 -7.27 6.40 23.45
CA GLY A 289 -7.09 5.50 24.59
C GLY A 289 -6.63 4.09 24.17
N SER A 290 -7.14 3.57 23.06
CA SER A 290 -6.66 2.32 22.46
C SER A 290 -5.21 2.43 21.95
N VAL A 291 -4.86 3.56 21.32
CA VAL A 291 -3.45 3.86 20.94
C VAL A 291 -2.56 3.98 22.17
N GLU A 292 -2.99 4.69 23.22
CA GLU A 292 -2.26 4.84 24.48
C GLU A 292 -2.05 3.50 25.17
N PHE A 293 -3.07 2.64 25.21
CA PHE A 293 -2.97 1.31 25.77
C PHE A 293 -1.87 0.50 25.09
N ILE A 294 -1.93 0.29 23.77
CA ILE A 294 -0.91 -0.47 23.05
C ILE A 294 0.46 0.20 23.14
N TRP A 295 0.54 1.52 22.94
CA TRP A 295 1.82 2.23 22.98
C TRP A 295 2.49 2.13 24.35
N LYS A 296 1.74 2.27 25.44
CA LYS A 296 2.23 2.07 26.80
C LYS A 296 2.72 0.64 26.99
N ARG A 297 1.93 -0.38 26.60
CA ARG A 297 2.34 -1.81 26.70
C ARG A 297 3.65 -2.05 25.96
N VAL A 298 3.85 -1.45 24.78
CA VAL A 298 5.10 -1.52 24.00
C VAL A 298 6.26 -0.82 24.71
N CYS A 299 6.05 0.39 25.24
CA CYS A 299 7.07 1.14 25.96
C CYS A 299 7.55 0.44 27.24
N GLU A 300 6.64 -0.22 27.97
CA GLU A 300 6.92 -0.94 29.22
C GLU A 300 7.43 -2.37 28.97
N GLY A 301 6.91 -3.06 27.95
CA GLY A 301 7.18 -4.48 27.67
C GLY A 301 8.39 -4.76 26.78
N VAL A 302 8.74 -3.85 25.87
CA VAL A 302 9.92 -3.98 24.98
C VAL A 302 10.78 -2.71 24.90
N PRO A 303 11.15 -2.06 26.03
CA PRO A 303 11.92 -0.81 26.04
C PRO A 303 13.25 -0.92 25.27
N HIS A 304 13.91 -2.06 25.34
CA HIS A 304 15.16 -2.33 24.62
C HIS A 304 15.03 -2.24 23.09
N LEU A 305 13.84 -2.51 22.53
CA LEU A 305 13.57 -2.36 21.08
C LEU A 305 13.31 -0.91 20.68
N LEU A 306 12.96 -0.03 21.63
CA LEU A 306 12.91 1.41 21.40
C LEU A 306 14.32 2.01 21.55
N ASP A 307 15.06 1.56 22.56
CA ASP A 307 16.40 2.07 22.90
C ASP A 307 17.47 1.69 21.86
N ASN A 308 17.33 0.54 21.18
CA ASN A 308 18.16 0.19 20.02
C ASN A 308 17.62 0.75 18.69
N GLY A 309 16.46 1.41 18.69
CA GLY A 309 15.82 1.97 17.50
C GLY A 309 15.11 0.97 16.58
N THR A 310 14.94 -0.30 16.95
CA THR A 310 14.11 -1.27 16.21
C THR A 310 12.67 -0.76 16.07
N ILE A 311 12.07 -0.21 17.12
CA ILE A 311 10.75 0.45 17.08
C ILE A 311 10.97 1.95 16.93
N LEU A 312 10.63 2.48 15.76
CA LEU A 312 10.78 3.89 15.41
C LEU A 312 9.74 4.79 16.09
N GLY A 313 8.48 4.33 16.18
CA GLY A 313 7.37 5.15 16.62
C GLY A 313 6.00 4.68 16.12
N PHE A 314 5.07 5.63 15.98
CA PHE A 314 3.65 5.36 15.70
C PHE A 314 3.09 6.31 14.62
N GLU A 315 2.32 5.76 13.68
CA GLU A 315 1.56 6.48 12.64
C GLU A 315 0.11 6.76 13.07
N SER A 316 -0.37 7.96 12.72
CA SER A 316 -1.61 8.54 13.25
C SER A 316 -2.88 7.69 13.05
N MET A 317 -3.33 7.58 11.81
CA MET A 317 -4.53 6.86 11.39
C MET A 317 -4.37 6.57 9.91
N ASN A 318 -4.65 5.34 9.49
CA ASN A 318 -4.66 4.99 8.07
C ASN A 318 -5.70 5.82 7.30
N GLU A 319 -5.31 6.42 6.18
CA GLU A 319 -6.21 7.07 5.19
C GLU A 319 -7.40 7.89 5.77
N PRO A 320 -7.16 8.92 6.61
CA PRO A 320 -8.23 9.63 7.31
C PRO A 320 -9.20 10.32 6.34
N ASN A 321 -10.51 10.09 6.49
CA ASN A 321 -11.53 10.63 5.59
C ASN A 321 -12.28 11.84 6.19
N CYS A 322 -12.66 12.81 5.34
CA CYS A 322 -13.41 14.00 5.76
C CYS A 322 -14.92 13.75 5.98
N GLY A 323 -15.47 12.60 5.56
CA GLY A 323 -16.90 12.33 5.65
C GLY A 323 -17.72 13.32 4.82
N LEU A 324 -18.50 14.18 5.50
CA LEU A 324 -19.25 15.29 4.90
C LEU A 324 -18.56 16.66 5.07
N ILE A 325 -17.45 16.79 5.79
CA ILE A 325 -16.78 18.08 6.03
C ILE A 325 -16.37 18.68 4.68
N GLY A 326 -16.89 19.87 4.36
CA GLY A 326 -16.68 20.52 3.07
C GLY A 326 -17.51 19.99 1.90
N TYR A 327 -18.49 19.10 2.14
CA TYR A 327 -19.31 18.53 1.07
C TYR A 327 -20.17 19.63 0.39
N PRO A 328 -20.08 19.81 -0.94
CA PRO A 328 -20.57 21.02 -1.58
C PRO A 328 -22.09 21.12 -1.62
N ASN A 329 -22.80 20.07 -2.03
CA ASN A 329 -24.27 20.03 -2.06
C ASN A 329 -24.78 18.62 -1.79
N ILE A 330 -25.45 18.39 -0.66
CA ILE A 330 -25.89 17.03 -0.25
C ILE A 330 -26.89 16.39 -1.21
N GLY A 331 -27.58 17.17 -2.05
CA GLY A 331 -28.51 16.68 -3.07
C GLY A 331 -27.85 16.25 -4.39
N GLN A 332 -26.52 16.30 -4.48
CA GLN A 332 -25.76 16.06 -5.72
C GLN A 332 -24.56 15.12 -5.47
N LEU A 333 -24.07 14.50 -6.55
CA LEU A 333 -22.82 13.73 -6.57
C LEU A 333 -21.69 14.67 -7.05
N PRO A 334 -20.72 15.05 -6.19
CA PRO A 334 -19.67 16.00 -6.56
C PRO A 334 -18.77 15.47 -7.67
N ASP A 335 -18.41 16.31 -8.64
CA ASP A 335 -17.60 15.89 -9.81
C ASP A 335 -16.24 15.29 -9.43
N PHE A 336 -15.67 15.69 -8.29
CA PHE A 336 -14.42 15.14 -7.75
C PHE A 336 -14.54 13.74 -7.14
N GLN A 337 -15.76 13.22 -6.87
CA GLN A 337 -15.96 11.86 -6.37
C GLN A 337 -15.67 10.84 -7.49
N GLN A 338 -14.42 10.39 -7.62
CA GLN A 338 -14.02 9.44 -8.68
C GLN A 338 -14.34 7.97 -8.36
N LEU A 339 -14.40 7.61 -7.08
CA LEU A 339 -14.75 6.26 -6.63
C LEU A 339 -16.27 6.11 -6.62
N ARG A 340 -16.81 5.52 -7.70
CA ARG A 340 -18.25 5.19 -7.88
C ARG A 340 -18.40 3.84 -8.58
N VAL A 341 -18.91 2.84 -7.87
CA VAL A 341 -19.17 1.48 -8.39
C VAL A 341 -20.50 0.97 -7.82
N GLY A 342 -21.34 0.36 -8.67
CA GLY A 342 -22.67 -0.08 -8.24
C GLY A 342 -23.57 1.12 -7.91
N THR A 343 -24.58 0.91 -7.05
CA THR A 343 -25.47 1.97 -6.57
C THR A 343 -24.67 3.04 -5.83
N THR A 344 -24.78 4.29 -6.30
CA THR A 344 -24.06 5.45 -5.78
C THR A 344 -25.07 6.54 -5.36
N PRO A 345 -25.60 6.50 -4.13
CA PRO A 345 -26.52 7.52 -3.64
C PRO A 345 -25.80 8.86 -3.41
N THR A 346 -26.53 9.96 -3.59
CA THR A 346 -26.16 11.26 -3.00
C THR A 346 -26.20 11.17 -1.47
N ALA A 347 -25.55 12.13 -0.79
CA ALA A 347 -25.63 12.20 0.67
C ALA A 347 -27.09 12.30 1.16
N PHE A 348 -27.95 13.07 0.48
CA PHE A 348 -29.38 13.18 0.79
C PHE A 348 -30.17 11.88 0.52
N GLN A 349 -29.87 11.15 -0.55
CA GLN A 349 -30.46 9.81 -0.76
C GLN A 349 -30.01 8.84 0.34
N SER A 350 -28.75 8.87 0.75
CA SER A 350 -28.25 8.06 1.88
C SER A 350 -28.99 8.38 3.19
N MET A 351 -29.29 9.66 3.46
CA MET A 351 -30.08 10.08 4.62
C MET A 351 -31.53 9.58 4.57
N ARG A 352 -32.16 9.56 3.37
CA ARG A 352 -33.52 9.05 3.15
C ARG A 352 -33.58 7.53 3.29
N LEU A 353 -32.64 6.81 2.67
CA LEU A 353 -32.51 5.35 2.78
C LEU A 353 -32.30 4.93 4.24
N GLY A 354 -31.44 5.63 4.99
CA GLY A 354 -31.27 5.44 6.43
C GLY A 354 -32.52 5.63 7.29
N MET A 355 -33.50 6.40 6.81
CA MET A 355 -34.80 6.60 7.46
C MET A 355 -35.89 5.65 6.96
N GLY A 356 -35.55 4.68 6.11
CA GLY A 356 -36.46 3.66 5.60
C GLY A 356 -37.16 4.01 4.27
N PHE A 357 -36.86 5.18 3.69
CA PHE A 357 -37.51 5.66 2.47
C PHE A 357 -36.86 5.11 1.20
N ALA A 358 -37.66 4.54 0.30
CA ALA A 358 -37.19 4.09 -1.02
C ALA A 358 -36.63 5.24 -1.86
N CYS A 359 -35.58 5.00 -2.64
CA CYS A 359 -34.97 5.98 -3.53
C CYS A 359 -34.60 5.36 -4.88
N GLU A 360 -34.82 6.10 -5.97
CA GLU A 360 -34.13 5.84 -7.24
C GLU A 360 -32.68 6.30 -7.10
N VAL A 361 -31.74 5.36 -7.21
CA VAL A 361 -30.28 5.58 -7.03
C VAL A 361 -29.56 5.27 -8.33
N ASP A 362 -28.59 6.11 -8.70
CA ASP A 362 -27.82 5.91 -9.92
C ASP A 362 -26.77 4.81 -9.75
N GLU A 363 -26.69 3.93 -10.75
CA GLU A 363 -25.68 2.86 -10.77
C GLU A 363 -24.51 3.25 -11.68
N TYR A 364 -23.30 3.13 -11.15
CA TYR A 364 -22.06 3.50 -11.82
C TYR A 364 -21.17 2.30 -12.14
N ARG A 365 -20.44 2.41 -13.25
CA ARG A 365 -19.33 1.53 -13.59
C ARG A 365 -18.11 2.35 -13.98
N ILE A 366 -16.92 1.89 -13.61
CA ILE A 366 -15.67 2.53 -14.00
C ILE A 366 -15.42 2.29 -15.49
N THR A 367 -15.05 3.35 -16.19
CA THR A 367 -14.54 3.29 -17.57
C THR A 367 -13.17 3.93 -17.64
N VAL A 368 -12.47 3.79 -18.78
CA VAL A 368 -11.14 4.39 -18.97
C VAL A 368 -11.13 5.92 -18.82
N THR A 369 -12.28 6.58 -18.93
CA THR A 369 -12.43 8.03 -18.68
C THR A 369 -13.06 8.34 -17.31
N GLY A 370 -12.87 7.47 -16.32
CA GLY A 370 -13.49 7.59 -15.00
C GLY A 370 -14.89 6.97 -14.89
N PRO A 371 -15.58 7.18 -13.75
CA PRO A 371 -16.89 6.59 -13.47
C PRO A 371 -17.96 7.11 -14.45
N ARG A 372 -18.80 6.21 -14.98
CA ARG A 372 -19.96 6.58 -15.79
C ARG A 372 -21.24 5.95 -15.24
N LYS A 373 -22.32 6.72 -15.24
CA LYS A 373 -23.67 6.21 -14.99
C LYS A 373 -24.00 5.14 -16.04
N TYR A 374 -24.31 3.95 -15.57
CA TYR A 374 -24.70 2.79 -16.36
C TYR A 374 -26.22 2.57 -16.32
N GLY A 375 -26.88 2.92 -15.21
CA GLY A 375 -28.32 2.80 -15.02
C GLY A 375 -28.82 3.58 -13.80
N THR A 376 -30.06 3.29 -13.42
CA THR A 376 -30.70 3.75 -12.17
C THR A 376 -31.50 2.57 -11.62
N LYS A 377 -31.45 2.35 -10.31
CA LYS A 377 -32.07 1.22 -9.60
C LYS A 377 -32.87 1.76 -8.42
N ILE A 378 -34.05 1.19 -8.17
CA ILE A 378 -34.81 1.48 -6.95
C ILE A 378 -34.18 0.69 -5.81
N VAL A 379 -33.72 1.41 -4.79
CA VAL A 379 -33.31 0.85 -3.50
C VAL A 379 -34.45 1.09 -2.52
N ASP A 380 -34.98 0.03 -1.92
CA ASP A 380 -36.20 0.08 -1.10
C ASP A 380 -35.98 -0.63 0.25
N PRO A 381 -35.68 0.13 1.32
CA PRO A 381 -35.53 -0.42 2.67
C PRO A 381 -36.83 -0.93 3.30
N LYS A 382 -37.99 -0.74 2.66
CA LYS A 382 -39.32 -1.14 3.17
C LYS A 382 -39.65 -0.59 4.57
N GLY A 383 -39.13 0.59 4.91
CA GLY A 383 -39.29 1.20 6.23
C GLY A 383 -38.23 0.82 7.27
N ALA A 384 -37.33 -0.13 6.98
CA ALA A 384 -36.21 -0.45 7.87
C ALA A 384 -35.25 0.75 8.00
N LYS A 385 -34.99 1.19 9.24
CA LYS A 385 -34.12 2.33 9.53
C LYS A 385 -32.72 1.86 9.91
N ALA A 386 -31.71 2.64 9.55
CA ALA A 386 -30.33 2.49 10.03
C ALA A 386 -30.10 3.08 11.43
N TRP A 387 -31.12 3.73 12.02
CA TRP A 387 -31.03 4.43 13.31
C TRP A 387 -31.73 3.62 14.42
N LEU A 388 -31.04 3.45 15.55
CA LEU A 388 -31.60 2.81 16.75
C LEU A 388 -32.83 3.56 17.24
N THR A 389 -33.92 2.86 17.56
CA THR A 389 -35.02 3.47 18.32
C THR A 389 -34.62 3.65 19.79
N ALA A 390 -35.33 4.50 20.54
CA ALA A 390 -35.12 4.64 21.97
C ALA A 390 -35.35 3.33 22.76
N GLN A 391 -36.16 2.40 22.23
CA GLN A 391 -36.39 1.08 22.82
C GLN A 391 -35.20 0.15 22.57
N ASP A 392 -34.72 0.06 21.33
CA ASP A 392 -33.58 -0.80 20.97
C ASP A 392 -32.29 -0.32 21.65
N ALA A 393 -32.10 1.00 21.69
CA ALA A 393 -30.96 1.63 22.36
C ALA A 393 -30.92 1.36 23.87
N ALA A 394 -32.05 1.15 24.56
CA ALA A 394 -32.06 1.00 26.02
C ALA A 394 -31.20 -0.17 26.52
N ALA A 395 -31.21 -1.31 25.81
CA ALA A 395 -30.39 -2.47 26.16
C ALA A 395 -28.91 -2.27 25.77
N ILE A 396 -28.66 -1.60 24.65
CA ILE A 396 -27.33 -1.29 24.12
C ILE A 396 -26.62 -0.26 25.00
N ASP A 397 -27.31 0.82 25.35
CA ASP A 397 -26.81 1.88 26.23
C ASP A 397 -26.53 1.33 27.64
N ALA A 398 -27.35 0.40 28.14
CA ALA A 398 -27.06 -0.32 29.38
C ALA A 398 -25.82 -1.24 29.28
N ARG A 399 -25.63 -1.93 28.15
CA ARG A 399 -24.51 -2.86 27.89
C ARG A 399 -23.15 -2.14 27.83
N TYR A 400 -23.09 -1.01 27.13
CA TYR A 400 -21.86 -0.23 26.95
C TYR A 400 -21.72 0.96 27.92
N GLY A 401 -22.68 1.17 28.82
CA GLY A 401 -22.67 2.27 29.78
C GLY A 401 -22.88 3.66 29.16
N PHE A 402 -23.52 3.74 27.98
CA PHE A 402 -23.81 5.00 27.30
C PHE A 402 -24.87 5.82 28.04
N LYS A 403 -24.63 7.13 28.19
CA LYS A 403 -25.55 8.11 28.76
C LYS A 403 -25.69 9.27 27.79
N ARG A 404 -26.74 9.21 26.97
CA ARG A 404 -27.02 10.24 25.95
C ARG A 404 -27.57 11.52 26.57
N GLY A 405 -27.20 12.65 25.99
CA GLY A 405 -27.75 13.96 26.34
C GLY A 405 -29.26 14.03 26.06
N LYS A 406 -29.98 14.86 26.84
CA LYS A 406 -31.45 15.00 26.74
C LYS A 406 -31.95 15.49 25.39
N GLU A 407 -31.08 16.14 24.61
CA GLU A 407 -31.37 16.68 23.28
C GLU A 407 -31.01 15.71 22.14
N TRP A 408 -30.45 14.54 22.46
CA TRP A 408 -30.17 13.50 21.48
C TRP A 408 -31.42 12.66 21.20
N GLU A 409 -32.18 13.05 20.18
CA GLU A 409 -33.31 12.26 19.69
C GLU A 409 -32.83 10.98 18.99
N LEU A 410 -33.32 9.81 19.44
CA LEU A 410 -33.07 8.50 18.83
C LEU A 410 -34.22 8.10 17.88
N GLY A 411 -33.94 7.21 16.92
CA GLY A 411 -34.89 6.76 15.89
C GLY A 411 -35.07 7.74 14.72
N THR A 412 -34.33 8.84 14.76
CA THR A 412 -34.35 9.99 13.85
C THR A 412 -32.95 10.27 13.31
N CYS A 413 -32.87 10.64 12.04
CA CYS A 413 -31.63 11.01 11.38
C CYS A 413 -31.04 12.30 11.98
N ILE A 414 -29.81 12.24 12.50
CA ILE A 414 -29.13 13.39 13.14
C ILE A 414 -29.12 14.65 12.25
N PHE A 415 -29.02 14.48 10.93
CA PHE A 415 -29.03 15.58 9.97
C PHE A 415 -30.41 16.27 9.89
N ALA A 416 -31.49 15.52 10.03
CA ALA A 416 -32.85 16.08 10.09
C ALA A 416 -33.14 16.74 11.44
N ALA A 417 -32.62 16.17 12.54
CA ALA A 417 -32.70 16.81 13.87
C ALA A 417 -31.98 18.17 13.90
N GLN A 418 -30.90 18.34 13.12
CA GLN A 418 -30.23 19.63 12.89
C GLN A 418 -30.93 20.52 11.84
N GLY A 419 -32.12 20.15 11.35
CA GLY A 419 -32.90 20.94 10.39
C GLY A 419 -32.31 21.00 8.97
N ILE A 420 -31.37 20.12 8.61
CA ILE A 420 -30.72 20.12 7.28
C ILE A 420 -31.68 19.62 6.20
N TRP A 421 -32.60 18.72 6.56
CA TRP A 421 -33.66 18.20 5.69
C TRP A 421 -34.89 17.77 6.50
N SER A 422 -36.02 17.55 5.82
CA SER A 422 -37.27 17.09 6.42
C SER A 422 -38.06 16.13 5.52
N TRP A 423 -38.98 15.37 6.12
CA TRP A 423 -39.90 14.45 5.44
C TRP A 423 -41.35 14.76 5.82
N PRO A 424 -42.35 14.40 4.98
CA PRO A 424 -43.77 14.59 5.33
C PRO A 424 -44.21 13.62 6.44
N GLN A 425 -45.29 13.95 7.15
CA GLN A 425 -45.92 12.95 8.03
C GLN A 425 -46.36 11.72 7.23
N VAL A 426 -45.89 10.55 7.64
CA VAL A 426 -46.26 9.27 7.04
C VAL A 426 -47.54 8.76 7.71
N VAL A 427 -48.52 8.32 6.92
CA VAL A 427 -49.79 7.77 7.42
C VAL A 427 -49.78 6.26 7.24
N GLY A 428 -49.77 5.53 8.36
CA GLY A 428 -49.62 4.07 8.38
C GLY A 428 -48.16 3.59 8.30
N GLU A 429 -47.97 2.28 8.41
CA GLU A 429 -46.65 1.65 8.42
C GLU A 429 -46.01 1.61 7.03
N MET A 430 -44.74 2.05 6.92
CA MET A 430 -44.02 2.04 5.63
C MET A 430 -43.81 0.64 5.07
N GLU A 431 -43.73 -0.38 5.93
CA GLU A 431 -43.59 -1.79 5.52
C GLU A 431 -44.81 -2.28 4.73
N ALA A 432 -46.02 -1.87 5.13
CA ALA A 432 -47.28 -2.27 4.51
C ALA A 432 -47.60 -1.55 3.19
N MET A 433 -46.84 -0.52 2.83
CA MET A 433 -47.01 0.24 1.58
C MET A 433 -46.49 -0.53 0.36
N SER A 434 -46.95 -0.15 -0.84
CA SER A 434 -46.29 -0.55 -2.09
C SER A 434 -44.97 0.20 -2.30
N GLN A 435 -44.13 -0.27 -3.22
CA GLN A 435 -42.88 0.42 -3.55
C GLN A 435 -43.14 1.81 -4.15
N GLU A 436 -44.16 1.94 -4.99
CA GLU A 436 -44.59 3.20 -5.61
C GLU A 436 -45.11 4.19 -4.54
N GLN A 437 -45.85 3.70 -3.54
CA GLN A 437 -46.29 4.52 -2.40
C GLN A 437 -45.11 5.00 -1.56
N ARG A 438 -44.12 4.14 -1.28
CA ARG A 438 -42.89 4.56 -0.58
C ARG A 438 -42.08 5.57 -1.40
N LEU A 439 -42.00 5.42 -2.72
CA LEU A 439 -41.35 6.38 -3.61
C LEU A 439 -42.08 7.74 -3.63
N ASP A 440 -43.42 7.76 -3.68
CA ASP A 440 -44.22 8.98 -3.59
C ASP A 440 -44.00 9.73 -2.27
N VAL A 441 -44.05 9.03 -1.12
CA VAL A 441 -43.72 9.61 0.20
C VAL A 441 -42.28 10.14 0.22
N SER A 442 -41.33 9.36 -0.29
CA SER A 442 -39.90 9.72 -0.35
C SER A 442 -39.66 10.95 -1.23
N SER A 443 -40.38 11.10 -2.36
CA SER A 443 -40.28 12.24 -3.27
C SER A 443 -40.66 13.59 -2.63
N LYS A 444 -41.46 13.54 -1.56
CA LYS A 444 -41.93 14.72 -0.81
C LYS A 444 -40.94 15.14 0.30
N CYS A 445 -39.87 14.39 0.52
CA CYS A 445 -38.77 14.80 1.39
C CYS A 445 -38.04 16.01 0.80
N LYS A 446 -37.67 16.98 1.64
CA LYS A 446 -37.08 18.26 1.22
C LYS A 446 -35.73 18.48 1.86
N ILE A 447 -34.74 18.83 1.05
CA ILE A 447 -33.52 19.47 1.53
C ILE A 447 -33.88 20.88 1.98
N LEU A 448 -33.42 21.28 3.17
CA LEU A 448 -33.60 22.62 3.72
C LEU A 448 -32.28 23.41 3.60
N GLU A 449 -31.15 22.77 3.92
CA GLU A 449 -29.81 23.37 3.84
C GLU A 449 -28.86 22.54 2.93
N PRO A 450 -28.90 22.73 1.60
CA PRO A 450 -28.13 21.90 0.67
C PRO A 450 -26.61 22.01 0.85
N HIS A 451 -26.14 23.19 1.26
CA HIS A 451 -24.72 23.55 1.38
C HIS A 451 -24.21 23.54 2.85
N TYR A 452 -24.93 22.89 3.77
CA TYR A 452 -24.67 22.98 5.22
C TYR A 452 -23.20 22.73 5.60
N PHE A 453 -22.55 21.72 4.99
CA PHE A 453 -21.19 21.33 5.34
C PHE A 453 -20.08 22.08 4.60
N SER A 454 -20.39 22.83 3.55
CA SER A 454 -19.44 23.71 2.84
C SER A 454 -19.52 25.17 3.29
N LYS A 455 -20.52 25.52 4.11
CA LYS A 455 -20.64 26.81 4.78
C LYS A 455 -19.76 26.88 6.03
N SER A 456 -19.11 28.02 6.24
CA SER A 456 -18.60 28.40 7.55
C SER A 456 -19.73 28.98 8.38
N MET A 457 -19.91 28.51 9.62
CA MET A 457 -20.98 28.92 10.52
C MET A 457 -20.38 29.53 11.80
N PRO A 458 -21.02 30.51 12.47
CA PRO A 458 -20.44 31.21 13.62
C PRO A 458 -19.97 30.28 14.75
N GLN A 459 -20.68 29.17 14.98
CA GLN A 459 -20.34 28.20 16.03
C GLN A 459 -19.11 27.33 15.71
N HIS A 460 -18.59 27.34 14.48
CA HIS A 460 -17.36 26.60 14.14
C HIS A 460 -16.11 27.24 14.76
N ASN A 461 -16.15 28.55 15.07
CA ASN A 461 -15.11 29.28 15.80
C ASN A 461 -13.66 29.00 15.32
N TYR A 462 -13.44 28.95 14.00
CA TYR A 462 -12.12 28.77 13.41
C TYR A 462 -11.17 29.93 13.78
N GLU A 463 -9.89 29.63 14.02
CA GLU A 463 -8.87 30.65 14.37
C GLU A 463 -8.64 31.69 13.26
N SER A 464 -8.93 31.32 12.01
CA SER A 464 -8.83 32.18 10.83
C SER A 464 -10.20 32.41 10.20
N HIS A 465 -10.34 33.49 9.43
CA HIS A 465 -11.58 33.79 8.72
C HIS A 465 -11.76 32.83 7.51
N ILE A 466 -12.41 31.70 7.76
CA ILE A 466 -12.81 30.74 6.74
C ILE A 466 -14.18 31.12 6.18
N SER A 467 -14.28 31.41 4.88
CA SER A 467 -15.56 31.70 4.21
C SER A 467 -16.26 30.44 3.69
N THR A 468 -15.49 29.43 3.30
CA THR A 468 -15.95 28.18 2.68
C THR A 468 -15.20 27.03 3.35
N VAL A 469 -15.90 25.97 3.72
CA VAL A 469 -15.31 24.74 4.25
C VAL A 469 -15.11 23.75 3.10
N ASP A 470 -13.93 23.14 3.06
CA ASP A 470 -13.44 22.25 2.00
C ASP A 470 -12.39 21.26 2.56
N THR A 471 -11.76 20.45 1.69
CA THR A 471 -10.71 19.50 2.12
C THR A 471 -9.50 20.21 2.74
N HIS A 472 -9.10 21.37 2.23
CA HIS A 472 -8.02 22.18 2.80
C HIS A 472 -8.36 22.60 4.24
N THR A 473 -9.61 23.01 4.50
CA THR A 473 -10.12 23.32 5.85
C THR A 473 -10.12 22.08 6.77
N PHE A 474 -10.56 20.93 6.25
CA PHE A 474 -10.52 19.66 6.98
C PHE A 474 -9.09 19.30 7.42
N VAL A 475 -8.14 19.32 6.49
CA VAL A 475 -6.74 18.96 6.74
C VAL A 475 -6.05 19.94 7.71
N ASN A 476 -6.22 21.25 7.52
CA ASN A 476 -5.51 22.26 8.30
C ASN A 476 -6.11 22.55 9.69
N ALA A 477 -7.42 22.35 9.89
CA ALA A 477 -8.07 22.52 11.19
C ALA A 477 -8.37 21.17 11.86
N HIS A 478 -9.41 20.47 11.38
CA HIS A 478 -9.98 19.29 12.04
C HIS A 478 -9.01 18.13 12.23
N PHE A 479 -8.26 17.79 11.17
CA PHE A 479 -7.26 16.73 11.21
C PHE A 479 -6.03 17.15 12.03
N SER A 480 -5.54 18.37 11.83
CA SER A 480 -4.39 18.90 12.59
C SER A 480 -4.63 18.94 14.10
N ASP A 481 -5.86 19.26 14.56
CA ASP A 481 -6.23 19.22 15.98
C ASP A 481 -6.18 17.80 16.57
N HIS A 482 -6.57 16.79 15.79
CA HIS A 482 -6.42 15.39 16.19
C HIS A 482 -4.94 14.99 16.29
N ILE A 483 -4.11 15.43 15.34
CA ILE A 483 -2.66 15.19 15.33
C ILE A 483 -1.96 15.84 16.54
N VAL A 484 -2.39 17.01 17.02
CA VAL A 484 -1.87 17.60 18.27
C VAL A 484 -2.10 16.67 19.46
N LYS A 485 -3.31 16.10 19.60
CA LYS A 485 -3.65 15.14 20.66
C LYS A 485 -2.79 13.87 20.53
N PHE A 486 -2.73 13.29 19.32
CA PHE A 486 -1.95 12.08 19.02
C PHE A 486 -0.45 12.24 19.32
N LYS A 487 0.18 13.30 18.80
CA LYS A 487 1.59 13.61 19.04
C LYS A 487 1.90 13.72 20.53
N LYS A 488 1.07 14.44 21.30
CA LYS A 488 1.24 14.60 22.75
C LYS A 488 1.21 13.25 23.47
N LEU A 489 0.28 12.38 23.09
CA LEU A 489 0.08 11.06 23.68
C LEU A 489 1.28 10.14 23.43
N ILE A 490 1.76 10.02 22.18
CA ILE A 490 2.95 9.21 21.87
C ILE A 490 4.18 9.69 22.66
N ARG A 491 4.39 11.02 22.71
CA ARG A 491 5.53 11.65 23.40
C ARG A 491 5.45 11.61 24.93
N GLN A 492 4.27 11.39 25.50
CA GLN A 492 4.10 11.22 26.95
C GLN A 492 4.87 10.00 27.47
N TYR A 493 4.94 8.94 26.67
CA TYR A 493 5.62 7.69 27.02
C TYR A 493 7.06 7.62 26.48
N ARG A 494 7.29 8.12 25.26
CA ARG A 494 8.62 8.18 24.63
C ARG A 494 8.84 9.54 23.96
N PRO A 495 9.51 10.50 24.63
CA PRO A 495 9.78 11.83 24.06
C PRO A 495 10.62 11.82 22.78
N ASP A 496 11.30 10.71 22.49
CA ASP A 496 12.24 10.49 21.38
C ASP A 496 11.62 9.77 20.15
N ALA A 497 10.60 8.93 20.35
CA ALA A 497 9.98 8.09 19.31
C ALA A 497 9.24 8.89 18.22
N PHE A 498 9.46 8.57 16.95
CA PHE A 498 8.87 9.27 15.81
C PHE A 498 7.33 9.29 15.82
N VAL A 499 6.78 10.37 15.27
CA VAL A 499 5.35 10.51 15.00
C VAL A 499 5.17 10.61 13.49
N MET A 500 4.53 9.60 12.90
CA MET A 500 4.31 9.51 11.45
C MET A 500 2.94 10.13 11.11
N LEU A 501 2.95 11.11 10.21
CA LEU A 501 1.79 11.90 9.81
C LEU A 501 1.16 11.32 8.53
N SER A 502 0.20 10.41 8.71
CA SER A 502 -0.64 9.90 7.61
C SER A 502 -1.76 10.88 7.30
N THR A 503 -1.83 11.35 6.06
CA THR A 503 -2.81 12.34 5.56
C THR A 503 -3.86 11.69 4.67
N PRO A 504 -4.97 12.38 4.34
CA PRO A 504 -5.95 11.83 3.39
C PRO A 504 -5.29 11.53 2.03
N VAL A 505 -5.73 10.45 1.40
CA VAL A 505 -5.07 9.86 0.22
C VAL A 505 -5.07 10.82 -0.97
N LEU A 506 -3.89 11.06 -1.54
CA LEU A 506 -3.67 12.00 -2.65
C LEU A 506 -4.08 13.46 -2.34
N GLU A 507 -4.34 13.81 -1.07
CA GLU A 507 -4.62 15.19 -0.63
C GLU A 507 -3.36 15.94 -0.21
N GLU A 508 -3.44 17.27 -0.05
CA GLU A 508 -2.27 18.11 0.22
C GLU A 508 -1.90 17.99 1.70
N PRO A 509 -0.61 17.91 2.07
CA PRO A 509 -0.22 17.88 3.48
C PRO A 509 -0.64 19.18 4.18
N PRO A 510 -0.98 19.14 5.48
CA PRO A 510 -1.38 20.34 6.22
C PRO A 510 -0.23 21.36 6.28
N HIS A 511 -0.55 22.65 6.28
CA HIS A 511 0.39 23.76 6.23
C HIS A 511 0.95 24.06 7.64
N LEU A 512 1.75 23.14 8.17
CA LEU A 512 2.19 23.13 9.58
C LEU A 512 3.64 23.56 9.83
N LYS A 513 4.40 23.90 8.78
CA LYS A 513 5.81 24.29 8.85
C LYS A 513 6.13 25.40 9.87
N ASP A 514 5.24 26.39 9.97
CA ASP A 514 5.35 27.53 10.89
C ASP A 514 4.21 27.52 11.94
N ASP A 515 3.63 26.35 12.24
CA ASP A 515 2.51 26.19 13.16
C ASP A 515 2.90 26.49 14.62
N LYS A 516 2.16 27.42 15.25
CA LYS A 516 2.45 27.92 16.60
C LYS A 516 2.31 26.88 17.72
N ARG A 517 1.64 25.75 17.46
CA ARG A 517 1.45 24.65 18.40
C ARG A 517 2.66 23.70 18.40
N GLY A 518 3.60 23.89 17.46
CA GLY A 518 4.81 23.08 17.34
C GLY A 518 4.51 21.65 16.90
N ILE A 519 3.59 21.47 15.94
CA ILE A 519 3.24 20.12 15.45
C ILE A 519 4.43 19.48 14.74
N ILE A 520 5.17 20.21 13.91
CA ILE A 520 6.36 19.70 13.23
C ILE A 520 7.62 19.92 14.07
N ASP A 521 8.44 18.87 14.20
CA ASP A 521 9.78 18.91 14.79
C ASP A 521 10.71 17.88 14.11
N ASP A 522 11.93 17.75 14.62
CA ASP A 522 12.97 16.85 14.09
C ASP A 522 12.61 15.34 14.18
N LYS A 523 11.50 14.97 14.82
CA LYS A 523 11.03 13.60 14.97
C LYS A 523 9.59 13.41 14.45
N VAL A 524 9.15 14.25 13.50
CA VAL A 524 7.95 14.01 12.66
C VAL A 524 8.36 13.51 11.29
N ILE A 525 7.62 12.55 10.74
CA ILE A 525 7.78 12.01 9.39
C ILE A 525 6.47 12.25 8.62
N TYR A 526 6.55 12.68 7.37
CA TYR A 526 5.38 12.74 6.50
C TYR A 526 5.13 11.40 5.79
N CYS A 527 3.91 10.89 5.91
CA CYS A 527 3.53 9.58 5.42
C CYS A 527 2.37 9.64 4.40
N PRO A 528 2.65 9.99 3.13
CA PRO A 528 1.66 9.94 2.06
C PRO A 528 1.43 8.52 1.57
N HIS A 529 0.21 8.26 1.09
CA HIS A 529 -0.14 7.06 0.32
C HIS A 529 -0.20 7.36 -1.18
N TYR A 530 0.09 6.37 -2.03
CA TYR A 530 -0.09 6.48 -3.48
C TYR A 530 -0.52 5.16 -4.13
N TYR A 531 -1.52 5.24 -5.00
CA TYR A 531 -1.89 4.16 -5.92
C TYR A 531 -2.08 4.70 -7.34
N ASP A 532 -1.66 3.91 -8.34
CA ASP A 532 -1.90 4.24 -9.74
C ASP A 532 -3.37 4.03 -10.12
N GLY A 533 -4.08 5.12 -10.42
CA GLY A 533 -5.53 5.12 -10.60
C GLY A 533 -6.02 4.19 -11.71
N LEU A 534 -5.34 4.11 -12.86
CA LEU A 534 -5.78 3.19 -13.92
C LEU A 534 -5.51 1.72 -13.58
N SER A 535 -4.34 1.40 -13.02
CA SER A 535 -4.00 0.02 -12.68
C SER A 535 -4.83 -0.52 -11.52
N LEU A 536 -5.07 0.29 -10.49
CA LEU A 536 -5.94 -0.02 -9.36
C LEU A 536 -7.38 -0.26 -9.81
N MET A 537 -7.99 0.73 -10.48
CA MET A 537 -9.43 0.70 -10.75
C MET A 537 -9.84 -0.34 -11.81
N HIS A 538 -8.95 -0.70 -12.73
CA HIS A 538 -9.20 -1.77 -13.70
C HIS A 538 -8.65 -3.15 -13.27
N LYS A 539 -7.70 -3.19 -12.32
CA LYS A 539 -6.86 -4.37 -12.02
C LYS A 539 -6.29 -4.97 -13.31
N SER A 540 -5.46 -4.19 -13.99
CA SER A 540 -4.76 -4.53 -15.24
C SER A 540 -3.60 -3.55 -15.51
N TRP A 541 -2.52 -3.98 -16.15
CA TRP A 541 -1.40 -3.11 -16.52
C TRP A 541 -1.41 -2.72 -18.02
N ASN A 542 -1.23 -1.43 -18.31
CA ASN A 542 -1.22 -0.93 -19.69
C ASN A 542 0.13 -0.29 -20.08
N PHE A 543 0.95 -1.06 -20.80
CA PHE A 543 2.26 -0.61 -21.30
C PHE A 543 2.22 0.52 -22.34
N LYS A 544 1.05 0.88 -22.88
CA LYS A 544 0.89 1.87 -23.96
C LYS A 544 0.52 3.25 -23.46
N PHE A 545 -0.26 3.35 -22.39
CA PHE A 545 -0.65 4.62 -21.80
C PHE A 545 -1.01 4.47 -20.32
N ASN A 546 -0.83 5.54 -19.57
CA ASN A 546 -1.32 5.68 -18.20
C ASN A 546 -1.76 7.14 -17.94
N VAL A 547 -2.01 7.54 -16.69
CA VAL A 547 -2.43 8.90 -16.30
C VAL A 547 -1.57 9.49 -15.18
N ASP A 548 -1.51 10.82 -15.14
CA ASP A 548 -1.05 11.59 -13.97
C ASP A 548 -2.14 11.57 -12.89
N THR A 549 -2.21 10.48 -12.13
CA THR A 549 -3.25 10.23 -11.12
C THR A 549 -3.34 11.38 -10.12
N LEU A 550 -2.21 11.79 -9.52
CA LEU A 550 -2.13 12.91 -8.60
C LEU A 550 -2.61 14.20 -9.27
N GLY A 551 -2.08 14.55 -10.45
CA GLY A 551 -2.47 15.77 -11.16
C GLY A 551 -3.97 15.83 -11.51
N ILE A 552 -4.60 14.70 -11.79
CA ILE A 552 -6.06 14.64 -12.02
C ILE A 552 -6.82 14.83 -10.70
N MET A 553 -6.41 14.22 -9.58
CA MET A 553 -7.05 14.44 -8.27
C MET A 553 -6.88 15.89 -7.80
N ARG A 554 -5.72 16.51 -8.05
CA ARG A 554 -5.42 17.94 -7.79
C ARG A 554 -6.21 18.92 -8.67
N GLY A 555 -6.98 18.46 -9.66
CA GLY A 555 -7.62 19.35 -10.63
C GLY A 555 -6.63 20.15 -11.50
N ALA A 556 -5.39 19.68 -11.66
CA ALA A 556 -4.34 20.37 -12.43
C ALA A 556 -4.62 20.45 -13.94
N TYR A 557 -5.75 19.90 -14.40
CA TYR A 557 -6.17 19.83 -15.79
C TYR A 557 -7.59 20.34 -15.97
N LEU A 558 -7.82 21.21 -16.95
CA LEU A 558 -9.16 21.64 -17.39
C LEU A 558 -10.06 20.47 -17.84
N ASN A 559 -9.45 19.34 -18.20
CA ASN A 559 -10.14 18.09 -18.49
C ASN A 559 -9.20 16.91 -18.15
N PRO A 560 -9.65 15.88 -17.39
CA PRO A 560 -8.82 14.73 -17.00
C PRO A 560 -8.11 14.00 -18.16
N VAL A 561 -8.66 14.06 -19.38
CA VAL A 561 -8.04 13.47 -20.60
C VAL A 561 -6.66 14.08 -20.90
N LEU A 562 -6.39 15.31 -20.45
CA LEU A 562 -5.09 15.97 -20.60
C LEU A 562 -3.99 15.38 -19.68
N GLY A 563 -4.37 14.59 -18.67
CA GLY A 563 -3.45 13.86 -17.81
C GLY A 563 -2.95 12.53 -18.40
N ILE A 564 -3.39 12.12 -19.60
CA ILE A 564 -2.98 10.85 -20.21
C ILE A 564 -1.56 10.95 -20.77
N VAL A 565 -0.69 10.01 -20.37
CA VAL A 565 0.71 9.87 -20.84
C VAL A 565 0.87 8.61 -21.69
N PHE A 566 1.70 8.66 -22.74
CA PHE A 566 1.84 7.58 -23.73
C PHE A 566 3.25 6.98 -23.79
N GLY A 567 3.32 5.64 -23.73
CA GLY A 567 4.54 4.84 -23.81
C GLY A 567 5.23 4.64 -22.45
N GLY A 568 5.76 3.44 -22.21
CA GLY A 568 6.33 3.03 -20.91
C GLY A 568 7.35 3.98 -20.28
N ARG A 569 8.16 4.71 -21.08
CA ARG A 569 9.04 5.76 -20.55
C ARG A 569 8.26 6.93 -19.97
N ALA A 570 7.28 7.47 -20.70
CA ALA A 570 6.46 8.57 -20.20
C ALA A 570 5.63 8.16 -18.97
N ILE A 571 5.21 6.89 -18.89
CA ILE A 571 4.53 6.33 -17.70
C ILE A 571 5.47 6.36 -16.48
N ARG A 572 6.70 5.82 -16.58
CA ARG A 572 7.68 5.85 -15.49
C ARG A 572 8.03 7.29 -15.05
N ASN A 573 8.28 8.18 -16.02
CA ASN A 573 8.59 9.58 -15.73
C ASN A 573 7.38 10.31 -15.11
N CYS A 574 6.14 9.90 -15.42
CA CYS A 574 4.92 10.41 -14.81
C CYS A 574 4.80 10.00 -13.33
N PHE A 575 5.08 8.74 -12.98
CA PHE A 575 5.15 8.32 -11.57
C PHE A 575 6.24 9.09 -10.82
N GLN A 576 7.45 9.20 -11.39
CA GLN A 576 8.54 9.95 -10.76
C GLN A 576 8.16 11.42 -10.52
N LYS A 577 7.55 12.08 -11.51
CA LYS A 577 7.03 13.45 -11.38
C LYS A 577 6.07 13.58 -10.20
N GLN A 578 5.12 12.65 -10.04
CA GLN A 578 4.13 12.68 -8.95
C GLN A 578 4.80 12.54 -7.56
N PHE A 579 5.84 11.72 -7.43
CA PHE A 579 6.57 11.55 -6.17
C PHE A 579 7.49 12.74 -5.85
N CYS A 580 8.13 13.33 -6.87
CA CYS A 580 8.83 14.60 -6.73
C CYS A 580 7.88 15.73 -6.30
N GLU A 581 6.63 15.73 -6.78
CA GLU A 581 5.61 16.71 -6.41
C GLU A 581 5.17 16.55 -4.94
N MET A 582 4.89 15.32 -4.48
CA MET A 582 4.62 15.05 -3.05
C MET A 582 5.78 15.48 -2.14
N ARG A 583 7.04 15.29 -2.58
CA ARG A 583 8.21 15.77 -1.86
C ARG A 583 8.32 17.30 -1.86
N ARG A 584 7.92 17.98 -2.95
CA ARG A 584 7.83 19.44 -3.03
C ARG A 584 6.79 19.97 -2.04
N GLU A 585 5.57 19.44 -2.09
CA GLU A 585 4.46 19.76 -1.18
C GLU A 585 4.91 19.59 0.30
N CYS A 586 5.58 18.48 0.65
CA CYS A 586 6.16 18.28 1.98
C CYS A 586 7.14 19.41 2.39
N ASN A 587 8.13 19.72 1.55
CA ASN A 587 9.14 20.75 1.85
C ASN A 587 8.54 22.17 1.99
N GLU A 588 7.44 22.45 1.30
CA GLU A 588 6.73 23.73 1.35
C GLU A 588 5.82 23.83 2.57
N HIS A 589 4.97 22.83 2.81
CA HIS A 589 3.90 22.87 3.82
C HIS A 589 4.30 22.33 5.20
N LEU A 590 5.24 21.38 5.27
CA LEU A 590 5.73 20.78 6.52
C LEU A 590 7.20 21.17 6.81
N GLY A 591 7.98 21.49 5.77
CA GLY A 591 9.41 21.75 5.88
C GLY A 591 10.25 20.52 5.53
N LYS A 592 11.56 20.58 5.80
CA LYS A 592 12.54 19.56 5.37
C LYS A 592 12.57 18.32 6.29
N ILE A 593 11.40 17.77 6.60
CA ILE A 593 11.27 16.53 7.37
C ILE A 593 11.39 15.29 6.47
N PRO A 594 11.70 14.10 7.03
CA PRO A 594 11.68 12.85 6.27
C PRO A 594 10.30 12.59 5.65
N ILE A 595 10.30 12.00 4.46
CA ILE A 595 9.10 11.43 3.84
C ILE A 595 9.29 9.91 3.79
N LEU A 596 8.23 9.18 4.10
CA LEU A 596 8.16 7.74 3.95
C LEU A 596 6.80 7.43 3.34
N MET A 597 6.75 6.90 2.11
CA MET A 597 5.47 6.49 1.52
C MET A 597 5.01 5.22 2.22
N SER A 598 4.19 5.36 3.27
CA SER A 598 3.82 4.27 4.18
C SER A 598 2.99 3.19 3.49
N GLU A 599 2.33 3.54 2.38
CA GLU A 599 1.58 2.58 1.60
C GLU A 599 1.58 2.91 0.10
N THR A 600 1.95 1.91 -0.70
CA THR A 600 1.79 1.90 -2.16
C THR A 600 1.94 0.48 -2.71
N GLY A 601 1.34 0.19 -3.87
CA GLY A 601 1.50 -1.11 -4.50
C GLY A 601 0.82 -1.21 -5.87
N MET A 602 0.80 -2.43 -6.42
CA MET A 602 0.08 -2.80 -7.63
C MET A 602 -0.73 -4.08 -7.38
N PRO A 603 -1.97 -4.20 -7.88
CA PRO A 603 -2.77 -5.39 -7.65
C PRO A 603 -2.12 -6.62 -8.31
N PHE A 604 -2.19 -7.76 -7.63
CA PHE A 604 -1.68 -9.04 -8.13
C PHE A 604 -2.74 -9.83 -8.90
N ASP A 605 -4.03 -9.57 -8.69
CA ASP A 605 -5.14 -10.23 -9.40
C ASP A 605 -5.44 -9.67 -10.81
N MET A 606 -4.43 -9.03 -11.42
CA MET A 606 -4.51 -8.38 -12.72
C MET A 606 -5.00 -9.27 -13.86
N ASP A 607 -5.58 -8.62 -14.87
CA ASP A 607 -5.97 -9.22 -16.15
C ASP A 607 -6.92 -10.42 -15.98
N GLU A 608 -7.85 -10.29 -15.03
CA GLU A 608 -8.79 -11.33 -14.60
C GLU A 608 -8.08 -12.54 -14.01
N LYS A 609 -7.15 -12.34 -13.06
CA LYS A 609 -6.39 -13.41 -12.39
C LYS A 609 -5.59 -14.29 -13.37
N ARG A 610 -5.01 -13.69 -14.41
CA ARG A 610 -4.35 -14.43 -15.50
C ARG A 610 -3.14 -15.22 -15.03
N SER A 611 -2.33 -14.61 -14.17
CA SER A 611 -1.14 -15.21 -13.54
C SER A 611 -1.46 -16.51 -12.81
N TYR A 612 -2.59 -16.56 -12.09
CA TYR A 612 -3.00 -17.71 -11.29
C TYR A 612 -3.35 -18.94 -12.15
N ARG A 613 -3.63 -18.75 -13.44
CA ARG A 613 -3.92 -19.84 -14.39
C ARG A 613 -2.70 -20.31 -15.18
N ASN A 614 -1.63 -19.53 -15.25
CA ASN A 614 -0.48 -19.83 -16.12
C ASN A 614 0.90 -19.68 -15.46
N GLY A 615 0.94 -19.30 -14.19
CA GLY A 615 2.14 -19.02 -13.40
C GLY A 615 2.88 -17.72 -13.73
N LYS A 616 2.46 -16.95 -14.75
CA LYS A 616 3.29 -15.88 -15.36
C LYS A 616 2.81 -14.48 -14.95
N TYR A 617 3.49 -13.90 -13.96
CA TYR A 617 3.25 -12.58 -13.37
C TYR A 617 3.76 -11.41 -14.23
N ILE A 618 3.52 -11.44 -15.55
CA ILE A 618 4.11 -10.49 -16.51
C ILE A 618 3.62 -9.05 -16.24
N SER A 619 2.31 -8.87 -16.07
CA SER A 619 1.68 -7.55 -15.86
C SER A 619 2.08 -6.95 -14.52
N GLN A 620 2.07 -7.77 -13.47
CA GLN A 620 2.46 -7.43 -12.11
C GLN A 620 3.94 -7.03 -12.04
N THR A 621 4.84 -7.83 -12.63
CA THR A 621 6.28 -7.54 -12.71
C THR A 621 6.52 -6.22 -13.45
N ALA A 622 5.82 -5.96 -14.56
CA ALA A 622 5.99 -4.73 -15.33
C ALA A 622 5.41 -3.47 -14.64
N ALA A 623 4.31 -3.62 -13.90
CA ALA A 623 3.70 -2.54 -13.12
C ALA A 623 4.55 -2.18 -11.89
N MET A 624 4.96 -3.19 -11.12
CA MET A 624 5.85 -3.03 -9.96
C MET A 624 7.21 -2.45 -10.36
N ASP A 625 7.81 -2.93 -11.45
CA ASP A 625 9.06 -2.35 -11.96
C ASP A 625 8.93 -0.85 -12.31
N ALA A 626 7.80 -0.43 -12.87
CA ALA A 626 7.54 0.98 -13.15
C ALA A 626 7.36 1.82 -11.87
N LEU A 627 6.67 1.28 -10.86
CA LEU A 627 6.47 1.91 -9.55
C LEU A 627 7.80 2.02 -8.77
N CYS A 628 8.51 0.91 -8.61
CA CYS A 628 9.81 0.84 -7.94
C CYS A 628 10.83 1.80 -8.59
N SER A 629 10.91 1.82 -9.93
CA SER A 629 11.81 2.74 -10.65
C SER A 629 11.56 4.21 -10.28
N ALA A 630 10.29 4.60 -10.06
CA ALA A 630 9.93 5.96 -9.69
C ALA A 630 10.23 6.26 -8.21
N LEU A 631 9.97 5.33 -7.29
CA LEU A 631 10.32 5.45 -5.87
C LEU A 631 11.84 5.59 -5.67
N GLU A 632 12.60 4.72 -6.34
CA GLU A 632 14.07 4.71 -6.37
C GLU A 632 14.59 6.04 -6.92
N SER A 633 14.08 6.50 -8.07
CA SER A 633 14.52 7.75 -8.71
C SER A 633 14.10 9.03 -7.96
N ALA A 634 13.10 8.95 -7.07
CA ALA A 634 12.68 10.04 -6.20
C ALA A 634 13.42 10.04 -4.84
N ASN A 635 14.31 9.06 -4.59
CA ASN A 635 14.92 8.80 -3.29
C ASN A 635 13.89 8.80 -2.15
N MET A 636 12.79 8.08 -2.35
CA MET A 636 11.68 8.03 -1.41
C MET A 636 11.74 6.73 -0.60
N SER A 637 11.85 6.86 0.72
CA SER A 637 11.63 5.72 1.63
C SER A 637 10.18 5.26 1.51
N HIS A 638 9.92 3.95 1.61
CA HIS A 638 8.59 3.40 1.34
C HIS A 638 8.34 2.03 1.98
N THR A 639 7.08 1.73 2.28
CA THR A 639 6.58 0.40 2.65
C THR A 639 5.51 -0.04 1.66
N PHE A 640 5.68 -1.22 1.04
CA PHE A 640 4.72 -1.72 0.06
C PHE A 640 3.46 -2.29 0.71
N TRP A 641 2.32 -2.10 0.05
CA TRP A 641 1.11 -2.90 0.24
C TRP A 641 1.21 -4.12 -0.69
N CYS A 642 1.28 -5.36 -0.19
CA CYS A 642 1.37 -5.78 1.21
C CYS A 642 2.15 -7.10 1.40
N TYR A 643 2.40 -7.48 2.66
CA TYR A 643 2.57 -8.88 3.05
C TYR A 643 1.22 -9.39 3.58
N ASP A 644 0.92 -10.65 3.29
CA ASP A 644 -0.29 -11.32 3.75
C ASP A 644 -0.01 -12.81 3.92
N SER A 645 -0.15 -13.30 5.15
CA SER A 645 0.13 -14.69 5.53
C SER A 645 -0.92 -15.69 5.06
N CYS A 646 -2.17 -15.27 4.80
CA CYS A 646 -3.28 -16.14 4.40
C CYS A 646 -3.81 -15.84 2.99
N ASN A 647 -2.98 -15.21 2.15
CA ASN A 647 -3.32 -14.85 0.78
C ASN A 647 -3.70 -16.07 -0.06
N ASN A 648 -4.69 -15.95 -0.93
CA ASN A 648 -5.04 -17.03 -1.86
C ASN A 648 -5.56 -16.51 -3.20
N HIS A 649 -5.40 -17.30 -4.26
CA HIS A 649 -5.79 -16.93 -5.62
C HIS A 649 -7.30 -16.67 -5.76
N LYS A 650 -8.14 -17.23 -4.88
CA LYS A 650 -9.60 -17.11 -4.96
C LYS A 650 -10.11 -15.78 -4.42
N TYR A 651 -9.70 -15.37 -3.23
CA TYR A 651 -10.20 -14.20 -2.51
C TYR A 651 -9.14 -13.12 -2.21
N GLY A 652 -7.87 -13.35 -2.59
CA GLY A 652 -6.76 -12.48 -2.23
C GLY A 652 -6.48 -12.56 -0.73
N ASP A 653 -6.50 -11.43 -0.04
CA ASP A 653 -6.33 -11.32 1.42
C ASP A 653 -7.54 -11.75 2.26
N ASN A 654 -8.57 -12.30 1.61
CA ASN A 654 -9.86 -12.64 2.19
C ASN A 654 -10.73 -11.41 2.57
N TRP A 655 -10.26 -10.20 2.24
CA TRP A 655 -10.94 -8.94 2.50
C TRP A 655 -11.30 -8.22 1.19
N ASN A 656 -12.59 -8.06 0.90
CA ASN A 656 -13.11 -7.31 -0.25
C ASN A 656 -12.57 -7.73 -1.65
N ASN A 657 -11.99 -8.93 -1.77
CA ASN A 657 -11.22 -9.40 -2.94
C ASN A 657 -10.03 -8.48 -3.27
N GLU A 658 -9.41 -7.87 -2.27
CA GLU A 658 -8.15 -7.17 -2.40
C GLU A 658 -7.01 -8.19 -2.56
N ASP A 659 -6.06 -7.92 -3.45
CA ASP A 659 -4.90 -8.79 -3.59
C ASP A 659 -3.69 -7.98 -4.06
N PHE A 660 -2.82 -7.64 -3.12
CA PHE A 660 -1.60 -6.87 -3.33
C PHE A 660 -0.35 -7.59 -2.82
N SER A 661 -0.51 -8.79 -2.25
CA SER A 661 0.57 -9.42 -1.48
C SER A 661 1.78 -9.82 -2.33
N PHE A 662 2.99 -9.63 -1.82
CA PHE A 662 4.19 -10.10 -2.51
C PHE A 662 4.43 -11.60 -2.33
N TRP A 663 3.62 -12.28 -1.51
CA TRP A 663 3.73 -13.71 -1.23
C TRP A 663 2.36 -14.39 -1.18
N SER A 664 2.29 -15.64 -1.63
CA SER A 664 1.10 -16.49 -1.42
C SER A 664 1.50 -17.95 -1.22
N PRO A 665 0.84 -18.68 -0.29
CA PRO A 665 0.98 -20.13 -0.18
C PRO A 665 0.58 -20.87 -1.46
N ASP A 666 -0.38 -20.37 -2.23
CA ASP A 666 -0.86 -20.98 -3.50
C ASP A 666 0.22 -20.97 -4.61
N ASP A 667 1.23 -20.11 -4.51
CA ASP A 667 2.34 -20.02 -5.48
C ASP A 667 3.56 -20.90 -5.10
N ARG A 668 3.50 -21.62 -3.97
CA ARG A 668 4.60 -22.48 -3.50
C ARG A 668 4.74 -23.73 -4.37
N ASN A 669 6.00 -24.13 -4.63
CA ASN A 669 6.37 -25.40 -5.25
C ASN A 669 5.72 -25.71 -6.62
N LEU A 670 5.09 -24.74 -7.29
CA LEU A 670 4.43 -24.93 -8.58
C LEU A 670 5.35 -25.62 -9.60
N THR A 671 4.82 -26.61 -10.32
CA THR A 671 5.47 -27.25 -11.47
C THR A 671 4.94 -26.64 -12.75
N PHE A 672 5.83 -26.28 -13.68
CA PHE A 672 5.46 -25.73 -14.97
C PHE A 672 5.87 -26.69 -16.07
N ASP A 673 4.90 -27.14 -16.87
CA ASP A 673 5.15 -27.85 -18.13
C ASP A 673 5.70 -26.86 -19.15
N ASP A 674 6.99 -26.60 -19.08
CA ASP A 674 7.71 -26.00 -20.19
C ASP A 674 7.81 -27.04 -21.32
N GLU A 675 7.34 -26.68 -22.52
CA GLU A 675 7.61 -27.41 -23.76
C GLU A 675 9.12 -27.43 -24.03
N CYS A 676 9.81 -28.36 -23.38
CA CYS A 676 11.22 -28.55 -23.55
C CYS A 676 11.43 -29.33 -24.86
N GLU A 677 11.62 -28.59 -25.96
CA GLU A 677 12.38 -29.12 -27.10
C GLU A 677 13.81 -29.42 -26.62
N THR A 678 13.98 -30.56 -25.95
CA THR A 678 15.29 -31.14 -25.73
C THR A 678 15.89 -31.44 -27.10
N PRO A 679 17.09 -30.93 -27.43
CA PRO A 679 17.79 -31.38 -28.62
C PRO A 679 18.18 -32.85 -28.39
N GLU A 680 17.38 -33.78 -28.92
CA GLU A 680 17.77 -35.19 -29.01
C GLU A 680 19.12 -35.25 -29.73
N ILE A 681 20.16 -35.71 -29.02
CA ILE A 681 21.43 -36.09 -29.63
C ILE A 681 21.15 -37.36 -30.44
N ARG A 682 20.70 -37.16 -31.68
CA ARG A 682 20.61 -38.24 -32.66
C ARG A 682 22.01 -38.52 -33.17
N ASN A 683 22.58 -39.63 -32.71
CA ASN A 683 23.78 -40.21 -33.29
C ASN A 683 23.53 -40.42 -34.80
N GLU A 684 24.30 -39.71 -35.63
CA GLU A 684 24.33 -39.96 -37.07
C GLU A 684 25.06 -41.27 -37.35
N THR A 685 24.30 -42.33 -37.60
CA THR A 685 24.76 -43.47 -38.39
C THR A 685 23.72 -43.85 -39.43
N GLU A 686 24.16 -43.76 -40.69
CA GLU A 686 23.63 -44.44 -41.88
C GLU A 686 22.32 -43.95 -42.55
N SER A 687 22.54 -43.25 -43.68
CA SER A 687 22.11 -43.68 -45.02
C SER A 687 20.72 -43.28 -45.58
N ALA A 688 20.80 -42.71 -46.79
CA ALA A 688 19.83 -42.81 -47.90
C ALA A 688 18.44 -42.15 -47.78
N GLY A 689 18.43 -40.84 -48.05
CA GLY A 689 17.79 -40.33 -49.26
C GLY A 689 16.25 -40.34 -49.38
N ARG A 690 15.63 -39.19 -49.04
CA ARG A 690 14.39 -38.72 -49.72
C ARG A 690 14.19 -37.20 -49.67
N ALA A 691 15.16 -36.46 -50.21
CA ALA A 691 14.96 -35.03 -50.51
C ALA A 691 14.08 -34.85 -51.76
N ARG A 692 12.77 -34.69 -51.59
CA ARG A 692 11.85 -33.97 -52.53
C ARG A 692 10.48 -33.73 -51.88
N THR A 693 9.90 -32.57 -52.22
CA THR A 693 8.50 -32.17 -51.94
C THR A 693 8.16 -31.59 -50.56
N ALA A 694 8.81 -30.48 -50.20
CA ALA A 694 8.27 -29.48 -49.25
C ALA A 694 8.74 -28.05 -49.59
N LYS A 695 8.73 -27.67 -50.88
CA LYS A 695 9.11 -26.33 -51.36
C LYS A 695 8.03 -25.68 -52.22
N ALA A 696 6.80 -25.71 -51.70
CA ALA A 696 5.65 -24.94 -52.18
C ALA A 696 4.81 -24.51 -50.95
N ILE A 697 4.00 -23.46 -51.09
CA ILE A 697 3.17 -22.89 -50.00
C ILE A 697 3.96 -22.20 -48.87
N ARG A 698 4.91 -21.30 -49.22
CA ARG A 698 5.30 -20.18 -48.34
C ARG A 698 5.63 -18.89 -49.11
N LYS A 699 4.76 -18.48 -50.05
CA LYS A 699 4.85 -17.16 -50.69
C LYS A 699 3.55 -16.66 -51.32
N ALA A 700 2.58 -16.24 -50.49
CA ALA A 700 1.52 -15.32 -50.93
C ALA A 700 1.03 -14.46 -49.75
N ASN A 701 0.70 -13.19 -50.06
CA ASN A 701 -0.18 -12.30 -49.30
C ASN A 701 0.32 -11.76 -47.95
N ARG A 702 1.15 -10.71 -48.03
CA ARG A 702 1.27 -9.64 -47.04
C ARG A 702 0.84 -8.32 -47.72
N LYS A 703 0.04 -7.47 -47.04
CA LYS A 703 -0.62 -6.20 -47.50
C LYS A 703 -1.95 -6.46 -48.27
N LEU A 704 -3.05 -5.68 -48.12
CA LEU A 704 -3.24 -4.27 -47.70
C LEU A 704 -4.56 -3.98 -46.90
N LYS A 705 -4.48 -2.98 -46.01
CA LYS A 705 -5.45 -1.97 -45.48
C LYS A 705 -7.01 -2.10 -45.60
N ARG A 706 -7.64 -1.99 -44.41
CA ARG A 706 -8.70 -1.02 -43.97
C ARG A 706 -9.97 -0.71 -44.82
N ALA A 707 -11.13 -0.98 -44.19
CA ALA A 707 -12.26 -0.06 -43.88
C ALA A 707 -13.65 -0.23 -44.55
N ALA A 708 -14.68 0.02 -43.71
CA ALA A 708 -16.05 0.52 -43.99
C ALA A 708 -17.25 -0.44 -44.29
N LYS A 709 -18.03 -0.68 -43.22
CA LYS A 709 -19.44 -0.19 -43.01
C LYS A 709 -20.66 -0.96 -43.62
N MET A 710 -21.60 -1.30 -42.70
CA MET A 710 -23.06 -1.58 -42.83
C MET A 710 -23.54 -2.88 -43.53
N GLY A 711 -24.41 -3.62 -42.82
CA GLY A 711 -25.24 -4.74 -43.34
C GLY A 711 -26.11 -5.33 -42.22
N ARG A 712 -27.41 -5.53 -42.45
CA ARG A 712 -28.48 -5.66 -41.43
C ARG A 712 -29.04 -7.11 -41.35
N SER A 713 -29.52 -7.50 -40.16
CA SER A 713 -30.67 -8.42 -39.86
C SER A 713 -30.67 -9.93 -40.21
N GLY A 714 -31.32 -10.71 -39.33
CA GLY A 714 -31.75 -12.12 -39.50
C GLY A 714 -31.14 -13.04 -38.42
N SER A 715 -31.84 -13.63 -37.43
CA SER A 715 -33.01 -14.55 -37.48
C SER A 715 -32.60 -15.92 -38.07
N VAL A 716 -32.88 -17.11 -37.49
CA VAL A 716 -33.59 -17.55 -36.26
C VAL A 716 -33.22 -19.04 -35.98
N ASP A 717 -33.67 -19.61 -34.85
CA ASP A 717 -33.65 -21.05 -34.46
C ASP A 717 -32.29 -21.75 -34.23
N SER A 718 -32.02 -22.44 -33.12
CA SER A 718 -32.77 -23.31 -32.17
C SER A 718 -32.78 -24.80 -32.53
N THR A 719 -32.10 -25.62 -31.71
CA THR A 719 -32.57 -26.96 -31.33
C THR A 719 -31.86 -27.51 -30.09
N THR A 720 -32.68 -27.94 -29.14
CA THR A 720 -32.41 -28.64 -27.88
C THR A 720 -31.90 -30.08 -28.02
N SER A 721 -31.05 -30.53 -27.08
CA SER A 721 -31.33 -31.62 -26.11
C SER A 721 -30.03 -31.91 -25.30
N THR A 722 -29.96 -31.93 -23.96
CA THR A 722 -30.77 -32.47 -22.84
C THR A 722 -30.42 -33.91 -22.45
N THR A 723 -29.60 -34.05 -21.40
CA THR A 723 -29.61 -35.11 -20.34
C THR A 723 -28.51 -34.72 -19.33
N SER A 724 -28.69 -34.45 -18.02
CA SER A 724 -29.35 -35.15 -16.90
C SER A 724 -28.86 -36.60 -16.74
N THR A 725 -28.39 -37.13 -15.60
CA THR A 725 -28.19 -36.65 -14.21
C THR A 725 -27.15 -37.60 -13.54
N THR A 726 -26.71 -37.56 -12.27
CA THR A 726 -27.26 -37.05 -11.00
C THR A 726 -26.12 -36.69 -10.00
N SER A 727 -26.46 -36.23 -8.80
CA SER A 727 -25.61 -35.88 -7.65
C SER A 727 -25.08 -37.04 -6.80
N THR A 728 -23.98 -36.83 -6.06
CA THR A 728 -23.91 -37.20 -4.63
C THR A 728 -22.97 -36.26 -3.87
N SER A 729 -23.33 -35.93 -2.63
CA SER A 729 -22.61 -35.03 -1.73
C SER A 729 -21.70 -35.79 -0.74
N SER A 730 -20.63 -35.16 -0.29
CA SER A 730 -19.94 -35.53 0.96
C SER A 730 -19.25 -34.31 1.58
N SER A 731 -19.33 -34.24 2.91
CA SER A 731 -18.88 -33.15 3.79
C SER A 731 -17.43 -33.30 4.25
N ASP A 732 -16.88 -32.20 4.75
CA ASP A 732 -15.88 -32.02 5.81
C ASP A 732 -14.92 -33.17 6.19
N GLY A 733 -13.63 -32.81 6.24
CA GLY A 733 -12.58 -33.67 6.77
C GLY A 733 -11.24 -32.94 6.93
N TYR A 734 -11.11 -32.05 7.91
CA TYR A 734 -9.80 -31.76 8.49
C TYR A 734 -9.30 -33.04 9.18
N THR A 735 -8.07 -33.46 8.88
CA THR A 735 -7.40 -34.56 9.59
C THR A 735 -5.98 -34.17 9.94
N ASP A 736 -5.66 -34.28 11.21
CA ASP A 736 -4.30 -34.12 11.74
C ASP A 736 -3.34 -35.15 11.14
N MET A 737 -2.09 -34.75 10.99
CA MET A 737 -0.94 -35.67 11.04
C MET A 737 0.17 -35.07 11.90
N GLU A 738 0.34 -35.60 13.11
CA GLU A 738 1.47 -35.29 13.97
C GLU A 738 2.75 -36.05 13.56
N SER A 739 3.89 -35.34 13.68
CA SER A 739 5.26 -35.87 13.84
C SER A 739 5.85 -36.68 12.66
N SER A 740 6.99 -36.34 12.06
CA SER A 740 8.24 -35.88 12.69
C SER A 740 9.31 -35.51 11.64
N SER A 741 10.27 -34.66 12.02
CA SER A 741 11.54 -34.36 11.34
C SER A 741 11.52 -33.89 9.87
N THR A 742 11.40 -32.57 9.65
CA THR A 742 12.28 -31.76 8.77
C THR A 742 11.96 -30.26 8.84
N SER A 743 12.25 -29.61 9.98
CA SER A 743 12.05 -28.15 10.17
C SER A 743 13.19 -27.29 9.60
N SER A 744 13.63 -27.54 8.36
CA SER A 744 14.90 -26.97 7.84
C SER A 744 14.93 -26.63 6.33
N SER A 745 13.79 -26.46 5.65
CA SER A 745 13.79 -26.19 4.20
C SER A 745 12.71 -25.21 3.70
N SER A 746 12.20 -24.32 4.57
CA SER A 746 11.16 -23.32 4.27
C SER A 746 11.66 -21.86 4.28
N SER A 747 12.95 -21.65 4.54
CA SER A 747 13.60 -20.34 4.69
C SER A 747 14.59 -20.07 3.55
N VAL A 748 14.56 -18.83 3.05
CA VAL A 748 15.47 -18.25 2.05
C VAL A 748 15.34 -18.83 0.63
N ILE A 749 15.41 -17.92 -0.35
CA ILE A 749 15.41 -18.19 -1.80
C ILE A 749 16.58 -19.12 -2.14
N SER A 750 16.31 -20.41 -2.19
CA SER A 750 17.35 -21.42 -2.32
C SER A 750 18.16 -21.26 -3.60
N SER A 751 19.47 -21.42 -3.48
CA SER A 751 20.47 -21.19 -4.54
C SER A 751 20.83 -22.46 -5.33
N THR A 752 20.02 -23.52 -5.26
CA THR A 752 20.23 -24.72 -6.08
C THR A 752 20.12 -24.42 -7.57
N SER A 753 20.89 -25.14 -8.39
CA SER A 753 20.90 -25.00 -9.86
C SER A 753 19.51 -25.18 -10.50
N SER A 754 18.65 -26.01 -9.90
CA SER A 754 17.23 -26.16 -10.26
C SER A 754 16.41 -24.88 -10.10
N ASN A 755 16.73 -24.03 -9.12
CA ASN A 755 16.06 -22.75 -8.90
C ASN A 755 16.56 -21.67 -9.85
N VAL A 756 17.81 -21.76 -10.33
CA VAL A 756 18.35 -20.86 -11.36
C VAL A 756 17.53 -20.96 -12.66
N TYR A 757 17.00 -22.13 -13.00
CA TYR A 757 16.06 -22.29 -14.14
C TYR A 757 14.77 -21.47 -13.96
N ARG A 758 14.21 -21.44 -12.73
CA ARG A 758 13.02 -20.65 -12.38
C ARG A 758 13.28 -19.14 -12.35
N ARG A 759 14.54 -18.72 -12.14
CA ARG A 759 14.98 -17.30 -12.18
C ARG A 759 14.99 -16.69 -13.60
N GLN A 760 14.55 -17.39 -14.64
CA GLN A 760 14.47 -16.82 -16.00
C GLN A 760 13.58 -15.58 -16.07
N TYR A 761 14.23 -14.42 -16.16
CA TYR A 761 13.62 -13.10 -16.33
C TYR A 761 12.54 -13.06 -17.44
N GLY A 762 12.73 -13.83 -18.51
CA GLY A 762 11.78 -13.92 -19.62
C GLY A 762 10.43 -14.61 -19.31
N LYS A 763 10.28 -15.30 -18.17
CA LYS A 763 9.06 -16.09 -17.86
C LYS A 763 8.19 -15.49 -16.76
N CYS A 764 8.74 -14.68 -15.85
CA CYS A 764 8.01 -14.03 -14.74
C CYS A 764 7.26 -15.01 -13.81
N TYR A 765 7.88 -16.15 -13.49
CA TYR A 765 7.34 -17.10 -12.51
C TYR A 765 7.50 -16.61 -11.07
N PRO A 766 6.67 -17.09 -10.13
CA PRO A 766 6.96 -16.96 -8.70
C PRO A 766 8.21 -17.77 -8.32
N SER A 767 8.80 -17.42 -7.19
CA SER A 767 9.85 -18.21 -6.56
C SER A 767 9.28 -19.53 -5.97
N PRO A 768 10.11 -20.57 -5.75
CA PRO A 768 9.65 -21.84 -5.17
C PRO A 768 8.97 -21.69 -3.81
N ASP A 769 9.41 -20.71 -3.01
CA ASP A 769 8.89 -20.41 -1.67
C ASP A 769 7.63 -19.53 -1.67
N GLY A 770 7.12 -19.11 -2.84
CA GLY A 770 5.82 -18.42 -3.00
C GLY A 770 5.89 -16.91 -3.21
N VAL A 771 7.08 -16.31 -3.32
CA VAL A 771 7.22 -14.87 -3.66
C VAL A 771 6.75 -14.62 -5.09
N ARG A 772 5.82 -13.69 -5.26
CA ARG A 772 5.19 -13.32 -6.53
C ARG A 772 5.91 -12.14 -7.17
N ALA A 773 5.98 -12.11 -8.51
CA ALA A 773 6.76 -11.13 -9.27
C ALA A 773 8.20 -10.85 -8.74
N PRO A 774 8.99 -11.87 -8.35
CA PRO A 774 10.22 -11.72 -7.57
C PRO A 774 11.25 -10.76 -8.18
N GLY A 775 11.38 -10.72 -9.52
CA GLY A 775 12.31 -9.80 -10.18
C GLY A 775 11.95 -8.30 -10.07
N ALA A 776 10.72 -7.95 -9.68
CA ALA A 776 10.31 -6.56 -9.47
C ALA A 776 10.17 -6.19 -7.99
N VAL A 777 9.94 -7.16 -7.09
CA VAL A 777 9.84 -6.90 -5.64
C VAL A 777 11.20 -7.01 -4.94
N ILE A 778 12.10 -7.91 -5.39
CA ILE A 778 13.45 -8.10 -4.87
C ILE A 778 14.46 -7.34 -5.73
N ARG A 779 14.69 -6.05 -5.44
CA ARG A 779 15.53 -5.16 -6.26
C ARG A 779 16.76 -4.65 -5.50
N PRO A 780 17.92 -4.53 -6.17
CA PRO A 780 19.10 -3.89 -5.57
C PRO A 780 18.84 -2.41 -5.28
N TYR A 781 19.37 -1.89 -4.17
CA TYR A 781 19.26 -0.47 -3.81
C TYR A 781 20.34 -0.04 -2.81
N LEU A 782 20.60 1.27 -2.72
CA LEU A 782 21.43 1.85 -1.66
C LEU A 782 20.65 1.81 -0.35
N MET A 783 21.21 1.15 0.67
CA MET A 783 20.62 1.08 2.02
C MET A 783 21.10 2.21 2.91
N ALA A 784 22.41 2.52 2.89
CA ALA A 784 22.98 3.60 3.67
C ALA A 784 24.25 4.19 3.01
N SER A 785 24.50 5.49 3.18
CA SER A 785 25.70 6.16 2.65
C SER A 785 26.03 7.47 3.37
N LEU A 786 27.30 7.84 3.43
CA LEU A 786 27.74 9.21 3.73
C LEU A 786 27.52 10.18 2.55
N GLY A 787 27.34 9.65 1.34
CA GLY A 787 27.07 10.42 0.14
C GLY A 787 25.59 10.61 -0.14
N ARG A 788 25.25 11.74 -0.77
CA ARG A 788 23.88 12.03 -1.22
C ARG A 788 23.65 11.44 -2.62
N ILE A 789 22.53 10.72 -2.81
CA ILE A 789 22.13 10.22 -4.13
C ILE A 789 21.92 11.39 -5.12
N VAL A 790 22.48 11.24 -6.32
CA VAL A 790 22.26 12.12 -7.48
C VAL A 790 21.30 11.46 -8.47
N ALA A 791 21.48 10.16 -8.70
CA ALA A 791 20.64 9.35 -9.56
C ALA A 791 20.83 7.86 -9.24
N THR A 792 19.78 7.08 -9.39
CA THR A 792 19.80 5.61 -9.35
C THR A 792 18.90 5.07 -10.46
N GLU A 793 19.29 3.97 -11.09
CA GLU A 793 18.54 3.32 -12.16
C GLU A 793 18.83 1.81 -12.10
N PHE A 794 17.83 0.98 -11.80
CA PHE A 794 17.89 -0.47 -11.98
C PHE A 794 17.09 -0.87 -13.22
N ASP A 795 17.80 -1.23 -14.31
CA ASP A 795 17.18 -1.86 -15.47
C ASP A 795 17.10 -3.36 -15.25
N ILE A 796 15.92 -3.79 -14.82
CA ILE A 796 15.53 -5.19 -14.64
C ILE A 796 15.74 -6.06 -15.90
N LYS A 797 15.72 -5.48 -17.12
CA LYS A 797 15.87 -6.24 -18.38
C LYS A 797 17.29 -6.61 -18.73
N SER A 798 18.22 -5.67 -18.51
CA SER A 798 19.65 -5.91 -18.68
C SER A 798 20.35 -6.34 -17.38
N VAL A 799 19.57 -6.48 -16.29
CA VAL A 799 20.01 -6.78 -14.92
C VAL A 799 21.19 -5.88 -14.55
N LYS A 800 20.94 -4.57 -14.61
CA LYS A 800 21.95 -3.52 -14.44
C LYS A 800 21.51 -2.50 -13.41
N LEU A 801 22.20 -2.43 -12.28
CA LEU A 801 22.14 -1.27 -11.38
C LEU A 801 23.14 -0.22 -11.86
N SER A 802 22.71 1.03 -11.91
CA SER A 802 23.56 2.21 -11.99
C SER A 802 23.22 3.13 -10.84
N LEU A 803 24.22 3.53 -10.05
CA LEU A 803 24.04 4.41 -8.91
C LEU A 803 25.13 5.50 -8.95
N GLN A 804 24.72 6.75 -8.78
CA GLN A 804 25.60 7.90 -8.67
C GLN A 804 25.30 8.68 -7.39
N ILE A 805 26.35 8.96 -6.62
CA ILE A 805 26.30 9.71 -5.37
C ILE A 805 27.32 10.85 -5.37
N ILE A 806 27.11 11.85 -4.51
CA ILE A 806 28.09 12.89 -4.19
C ILE A 806 28.61 12.64 -2.78
N VAL A 807 29.93 12.51 -2.64
CA VAL A 807 30.64 12.24 -1.37
C VAL A 807 31.55 13.43 -1.04
N ASP A 808 31.56 13.87 0.23
CA ASP A 808 32.55 14.85 0.72
C ASP A 808 33.84 14.12 1.12
N LYS A 809 34.88 14.22 0.28
CA LYS A 809 36.20 13.65 0.53
C LYS A 809 36.97 14.31 1.66
N SER A 810 36.49 15.45 2.18
CA SER A 810 37.08 16.11 3.35
C SER A 810 36.48 15.65 4.69
N ASP A 811 35.43 14.82 4.66
CA ASP A 811 34.92 14.12 5.84
C ASP A 811 35.81 12.90 6.15
N PRO A 812 36.53 12.86 7.30
CA PRO A 812 37.42 11.76 7.63
C PRO A 812 36.70 10.41 7.81
N ARG A 813 35.38 10.41 8.00
CA ARG A 813 34.59 9.17 8.14
C ARG A 813 34.53 8.38 6.82
N VAL A 814 34.67 9.05 5.67
CA VAL A 814 34.57 8.47 4.32
C VAL A 814 35.65 7.42 4.03
N GLU A 815 36.77 7.45 4.75
CA GLU A 815 37.83 6.44 4.62
C GLU A 815 37.40 5.07 5.15
N ASN A 816 36.61 5.04 6.23
CA ASN A 816 36.28 3.81 6.98
C ASN A 816 34.78 3.47 7.00
N THR A 817 33.90 4.38 6.55
CA THR A 817 32.44 4.20 6.52
C THR A 817 31.98 4.03 5.06
N PRO A 818 31.82 2.79 4.57
CA PRO A 818 31.43 2.54 3.18
C PRO A 818 29.96 2.86 2.89
N THR A 819 29.65 3.04 1.61
CA THR A 819 28.27 2.99 1.10
C THR A 819 27.80 1.53 1.06
N ILE A 820 26.61 1.26 1.59
CA ILE A 820 26.01 -0.07 1.68
C ILE A 820 24.94 -0.24 0.61
N ILE A 821 25.09 -1.27 -0.23
CA ILE A 821 24.20 -1.54 -1.37
C ILE A 821 23.73 -2.99 -1.32
N PHE A 822 22.42 -3.21 -1.23
CA PHE A 822 21.83 -4.54 -1.38
C PHE A 822 21.92 -5.01 -2.83
N VAL A 823 22.37 -6.25 -3.04
CA VAL A 823 22.61 -6.87 -4.36
C VAL A 823 22.09 -8.32 -4.37
N PRO A 824 20.79 -8.54 -4.61
CA PRO A 824 20.17 -9.85 -4.42
C PRO A 824 20.70 -10.88 -5.42
N LYS A 825 21.00 -12.10 -4.94
CA LYS A 825 21.33 -13.30 -5.73
C LYS A 825 20.24 -13.70 -6.72
N TRP A 826 19.01 -13.21 -6.55
CA TRP A 826 17.96 -13.34 -7.57
C TRP A 826 18.38 -12.69 -8.90
N HIS A 827 19.13 -11.60 -8.84
CA HIS A 827 19.63 -10.85 -10.00
C HIS A 827 21.13 -11.06 -10.26
N PHE A 828 21.94 -11.17 -9.22
CA PHE A 828 23.40 -11.29 -9.31
C PHE A 828 23.88 -12.59 -8.63
N PRO A 829 23.61 -13.78 -9.21
CA PRO A 829 23.84 -15.06 -8.55
C PRO A 829 25.32 -15.44 -8.38
N PHE A 830 26.22 -14.88 -9.20
CA PHE A 830 27.64 -15.23 -9.27
C PHE A 830 28.55 -13.98 -9.29
N LEU A 831 28.13 -12.92 -8.58
CA LEU A 831 28.74 -11.58 -8.64
C LEU A 831 30.28 -11.59 -8.52
N ASP A 832 30.97 -11.06 -9.52
CA ASP A 832 32.44 -11.00 -9.56
C ASP A 832 33.02 -9.62 -9.97
N TYR A 833 34.35 -9.48 -9.99
CA TYR A 833 35.04 -8.24 -10.43
C TYR A 833 34.83 -7.88 -11.92
N GLY A 834 34.31 -8.80 -12.73
CA GLY A 834 33.85 -8.57 -14.10
C GLY A 834 32.47 -7.93 -14.20
N ASP A 835 31.66 -7.99 -13.14
CA ASP A 835 30.33 -7.40 -13.04
C ASP A 835 30.31 -5.94 -12.59
N VAL A 836 31.29 -5.56 -11.77
CA VAL A 836 31.34 -4.25 -11.10
C VAL A 836 32.25 -3.26 -11.83
N PHE A 837 31.76 -2.03 -11.98
CA PHE A 837 32.46 -0.92 -12.62
C PHE A 837 32.38 0.32 -11.70
N LEU A 838 33.51 0.95 -11.39
CA LEU A 838 33.62 2.12 -10.49
C LEU A 838 34.30 3.31 -11.16
N THR A 839 33.97 4.53 -10.72
CA THR A 839 34.82 5.73 -10.98
C THR A 839 36.08 5.74 -10.11
N SER A 840 35.94 5.28 -8.87
CA SER A 840 36.86 5.43 -7.76
C SER A 840 36.46 4.46 -6.64
N GLY A 841 37.39 4.17 -5.73
CA GLY A 841 37.11 3.26 -4.62
C GLY A 841 37.43 1.80 -4.89
N TYR A 842 37.07 0.97 -3.92
CA TYR A 842 37.09 -0.49 -3.98
C TYR A 842 35.84 -1.06 -3.30
N ILE A 843 35.66 -2.37 -3.35
CA ILE A 843 34.51 -3.05 -2.74
C ILE A 843 34.93 -4.22 -1.85
N LYS A 844 34.12 -4.46 -0.82
CA LYS A 844 33.98 -5.78 -0.16
C LYS A 844 32.56 -6.31 -0.45
N TYR A 845 32.37 -7.63 -0.43
CA TYR A 845 31.08 -8.27 -0.71
C TYR A 845 30.74 -9.29 0.38
N ASN A 846 29.48 -9.29 0.81
CA ASN A 846 28.95 -10.32 1.70
C ASN A 846 27.99 -11.21 0.90
N GLU A 847 28.41 -12.44 0.61
CA GLU A 847 27.65 -13.36 -0.25
C GLU A 847 26.38 -13.90 0.44
N GLU A 848 26.39 -14.02 1.78
CA GLU A 848 25.30 -14.56 2.58
C GLU A 848 24.15 -13.56 2.74
N LEU A 849 24.47 -12.35 3.22
CA LEU A 849 23.53 -11.25 3.43
C LEU A 849 23.28 -10.43 2.15
N GLN A 850 23.95 -10.77 1.04
CA GLN A 850 23.72 -10.24 -0.31
C GLN A 850 23.91 -8.71 -0.41
N TYR A 851 25.01 -8.18 0.11
CA TYR A 851 25.30 -6.73 0.05
C TYR A 851 26.76 -6.41 -0.26
N ILE A 852 27.00 -5.23 -0.86
CA ILE A 852 28.32 -4.66 -1.13
C ILE A 852 28.59 -3.52 -0.16
N GLU A 853 29.82 -3.46 0.33
CA GLU A 853 30.44 -2.27 0.91
C GLU A 853 31.28 -1.57 -0.16
N TRP A 854 30.89 -0.37 -0.56
CA TRP A 854 31.67 0.46 -1.49
C TRP A 854 32.46 1.51 -0.70
N TYR A 855 33.77 1.32 -0.65
CA TYR A 855 34.71 2.23 -0.01
C TYR A 855 35.15 3.30 -1.01
N HIS A 856 35.31 4.51 -0.52
CA HIS A 856 35.51 5.72 -1.34
C HIS A 856 36.98 6.19 -1.38
N CYS A 857 37.86 5.58 -0.59
CA CYS A 857 39.31 5.77 -0.61
C CYS A 857 40.01 4.87 -1.65
N ASN A 858 41.32 5.04 -1.86
CA ASN A 858 42.10 4.11 -2.68
C ASN A 858 42.16 2.73 -2.00
N ASP A 859 42.27 1.65 -2.77
CA ASP A 859 42.44 0.30 -2.21
C ASP A 859 43.82 0.16 -1.51
N PRO A 860 43.86 -0.12 -0.19
CA PRO A 860 45.12 -0.26 0.54
C PRO A 860 45.93 -1.52 0.16
N SER A 861 45.32 -2.51 -0.50
CA SER A 861 45.99 -3.73 -0.97
C SER A 861 46.78 -3.51 -2.28
N LEU A 862 46.41 -2.50 -3.08
CA LEU A 862 47.09 -2.15 -4.32
C LEU A 862 48.29 -1.25 -4.00
N LYS A 863 49.51 -1.77 -4.18
CA LYS A 863 50.73 -0.97 -4.03
C LYS A 863 50.72 0.23 -4.98
N GLU A 864 50.89 1.44 -4.44
CA GLU A 864 51.08 2.64 -5.27
C GLU A 864 52.31 2.47 -6.17
N GLY A 865 52.07 2.30 -7.47
CA GLY A 865 53.11 2.41 -8.49
C GLY A 865 53.58 3.86 -8.53
N GLY A 866 54.79 4.12 -8.04
CA GLY A 866 55.32 5.45 -7.74
C GLY A 866 55.11 6.48 -8.85
N ALA A 867 54.04 7.26 -8.73
CA ALA A 867 53.74 8.42 -9.53
C ALA A 867 53.75 9.63 -8.58
N THR A 868 54.65 10.57 -8.84
CA THR A 868 54.84 11.76 -8.00
C THR A 868 53.53 12.51 -7.78
N SER A 869 53.20 12.77 -6.52
CA SER A 869 52.06 13.54 -6.09
C SER A 869 52.20 15.00 -6.51
N SER A 870 51.82 15.30 -7.75
CA SER A 870 51.37 16.66 -8.09
C SER A 870 50.06 16.91 -7.36
N GLU A 871 50.07 17.85 -6.43
CA GLU A 871 48.88 18.33 -5.70
C GLU A 871 47.90 18.98 -6.67
N LYS A 872 47.14 18.16 -7.40
CA LYS A 872 45.87 18.60 -7.98
C LYS A 872 44.89 18.69 -6.83
N GLU A 873 44.36 19.89 -6.59
CA GLU A 873 43.27 20.12 -5.66
C GLU A 873 42.15 19.09 -5.91
N THR A 874 42.08 18.09 -5.05
CA THR A 874 40.97 17.14 -5.04
C THR A 874 39.75 17.92 -4.60
N SER A 875 38.82 18.13 -5.53
CA SER A 875 37.51 18.75 -5.24
C SER A 875 36.93 18.09 -3.99
N LYS A 876 36.66 18.91 -2.96
CA LYS A 876 36.11 18.42 -1.67
C LYS A 876 34.88 17.55 -1.89
N MET A 877 34.02 17.92 -2.83
CA MET A 877 32.93 17.07 -3.29
C MET A 877 33.37 16.25 -4.51
N SER A 878 33.25 14.92 -4.42
CA SER A 878 33.45 13.99 -5.53
C SER A 878 32.11 13.40 -5.97
N THR A 879 31.81 13.42 -7.26
CA THR A 879 30.67 12.68 -7.84
C THR A 879 31.16 11.32 -8.28
N GLU A 880 30.64 10.27 -7.66
CA GLU A 880 31.14 8.90 -7.83
C GLU A 880 30.02 8.00 -8.37
N THR A 881 30.38 7.06 -9.25
CA THR A 881 29.42 6.17 -9.92
C THR A 881 29.86 4.72 -9.75
N ILE A 882 28.94 3.87 -9.31
CA ILE A 882 29.01 2.41 -9.40
C ILE A 882 27.99 1.89 -10.42
N ILE A 883 28.42 0.93 -11.24
CA ILE A 883 27.54 0.17 -12.13
C ILE A 883 27.79 -1.31 -11.86
N ILE A 884 26.71 -2.05 -11.61
CA ILE A 884 26.72 -3.49 -11.38
C ILE A 884 25.88 -4.14 -12.49
N LYS A 885 26.40 -5.20 -13.09
CA LYS A 885 25.73 -5.98 -14.15
C LYS A 885 25.70 -7.45 -13.77
N ASN A 886 24.92 -8.25 -14.49
CA ASN A 886 25.09 -9.70 -14.49
C ASN A 886 25.78 -10.15 -15.80
N ASN A 887 27.10 -9.99 -15.87
CA ASN A 887 27.94 -10.55 -16.93
C ASN A 887 28.45 -11.96 -16.58
N SER A 888 28.54 -12.28 -15.27
CA SER A 888 29.10 -13.53 -14.73
C SER A 888 28.20 -14.76 -14.90
N GLY A 889 26.88 -14.61 -15.10
CA GLY A 889 26.06 -15.77 -15.47
C GLY A 889 24.63 -15.53 -15.96
N SER A 890 24.39 -15.94 -17.20
CA SER A 890 23.10 -16.47 -17.65
C SER A 890 23.01 -17.99 -17.39
N LEU A 891 21.85 -18.61 -17.69
CA LEU A 891 21.67 -20.06 -17.53
C LEU A 891 22.54 -20.93 -18.43
N GLU A 892 23.08 -20.37 -19.52
CA GLU A 892 24.00 -21.08 -20.40
C GLU A 892 25.41 -21.18 -19.78
N ASP A 893 25.80 -20.18 -18.98
CA ASP A 893 27.13 -20.08 -18.38
C ASP A 893 27.32 -21.02 -17.16
N ALA A 894 26.23 -21.41 -16.49
CA ALA A 894 26.27 -22.31 -15.33
C ALA A 894 26.90 -23.67 -15.66
N LYS A 895 26.62 -24.22 -16.86
CA LYS A 895 27.29 -25.44 -17.37
C LYS A 895 28.79 -25.24 -17.50
N THR A 896 29.20 -24.08 -18.04
CA THR A 896 30.61 -23.72 -18.24
C THR A 896 31.36 -23.49 -16.91
N ILE A 897 30.66 -23.23 -15.81
CA ILE A 897 31.25 -23.09 -14.47
C ILE A 897 31.44 -24.46 -13.80
N GLU A 898 30.50 -25.40 -13.95
CA GLU A 898 30.70 -26.79 -13.52
C GLU A 898 31.87 -27.44 -14.30
N ASP A 899 31.92 -27.26 -15.61
CA ASP A 899 33.02 -27.74 -16.47
C ASP A 899 34.40 -27.11 -16.13
N LYS A 900 34.42 -25.91 -15.54
CA LYS A 900 35.66 -25.25 -15.06
C LYS A 900 36.07 -25.67 -13.64
N LYS A 901 35.13 -26.08 -12.79
CA LYS A 901 35.42 -26.62 -11.45
C LYS A 901 35.87 -28.08 -11.51
N LEU A 902 35.34 -28.85 -12.47
CA LEU A 902 35.82 -30.20 -12.82
C LEU A 902 37.03 -30.11 -13.75
N GLY A 903 38.20 -29.79 -13.18
CA GLY A 903 39.45 -29.66 -13.93
C GLY A 903 39.83 -30.92 -14.70
N CYS A 904 39.51 -30.96 -16.00
CA CYS A 904 39.93 -32.03 -16.90
C CYS A 904 41.28 -31.69 -17.52
N ALA A 905 42.35 -31.93 -16.74
CA ALA A 905 43.71 -31.95 -17.26
C ALA A 905 43.98 -33.29 -17.95
N ILE A 906 43.76 -33.38 -19.27
CA ILE A 906 44.24 -34.49 -20.11
C ILE A 906 44.88 -33.92 -21.39
N THR A 907 46.22 -33.87 -21.35
CA THR A 907 47.22 -33.78 -22.44
C THR A 907 46.94 -32.87 -23.64
#